data_AF-A0A933GG42-F1
#
_entry.id   AF-A0A933GG42-F1
#
_cell.length_a   1.000
_cell.length_b   1.000
_cell.length_c   1.000
_cell.angle_alpha   90.00
_cell.angle_beta   90.00
_cell.angle_gamma   90.00
#
_symmetry.space_group_name_H-M   'P 1'
#
loop_
_entity.id
_entity.type
_entity.pdbx_description
1 polymer ?
#
loop_
_entity_poly.entity_id
_entity_poly.type
_entity_poly.pdbx_seq_one_letter_code
_entity_poly.pdbx_strand_id
1 'polypeptide(L)'
;MSRRRPLPLFWSTLLTLAAVWLILRYALPYLAMWVTGSERPLSVPGAALVMYLLLAVVGALVYITISDDSIREFVRPVLAFLRGPEPAARNARALGTVRLILLLLLPLMAGGIVYARAVPGNQSPTLLRIQHPTIPGVYERLKNPFREPTDEAVKKWMAEGKFTGSLEDARRAYQEAALAEGRVIYQISCRPCHGDAADGAGPMAWGFRLKPANFTDPGTIATVVEAYAFWRVTEGGPGLPPEGSPWDSAMPIWRQDLTDEQKWKAVMAAYDLAGVEPRKPEKIEGRFGPSAAWAQGRSPDTAENVERGKRIYVKRCEVCHGEKGDGQGPVAPYLNPRPRDLVAGSYKLRTTQSGEPPTDEDLFRVVTRGVPGTAMSGWTTLSEEDRWLVIGYIKQFSGDAFKEKGTVIKPARDVAASPESIAKGKALYQKAKCWECHGQAGRGDGPAAPTLKDDAGDFIQVGDLTKGWRMKGGRETRDLFLRFSTGLDGTPMPSYADSFSEEDRWALAHYVRSLQTREEPGGEVVLKASRTSGEIPRGPDDPRWKDAPFLAVPLAGQVLAKPRWQNHSVDAVTVRAYYNDSAIAFLLEWGDRFKDAENRPGPDPDLKASTYPVIDLRRTHAERLRDAIRLQFPVTIPTGPERPHFFLGNPGKPVALWHWQADLNETGKSAVVKGLAEGFQKPVKTQADAGQDVAARGAWKDGRWRVVMVRSLVPKDRDKDITFEVGKLIPFAIQAWDGTNGEKGLMMSLSSWNYVTLEAPTPMSAYLASLVALGLVGLLEWWGIRRVRRRVDPGASAGGRKPNRA
;
A
#
# COMPACT_ATOMS: atom_id res chain seq x y z
N MET A 1 -20.78 7.72 -61.74
CA MET A 1 -20.63 8.00 -60.30
C MET A 1 -21.85 7.44 -59.55
N SER A 2 -21.73 6.30 -58.87
CA SER A 2 -22.85 5.79 -58.06
C SER A 2 -23.01 6.66 -56.81
N ARG A 3 -24.15 7.34 -56.68
CA ARG A 3 -24.51 8.05 -55.45
C ARG A 3 -24.66 7.02 -54.34
N ARG A 4 -23.69 6.96 -53.42
CA ARG A 4 -23.82 6.22 -52.16
C ARG A 4 -25.10 6.73 -51.47
N ARG A 5 -26.02 5.83 -51.13
CA ARG A 5 -27.22 6.19 -50.35
C ARG A 5 -26.75 6.72 -48.98
N PRO A 6 -27.23 7.88 -48.52
CA PRO A 6 -26.89 8.38 -47.19
C PRO A 6 -27.40 7.40 -46.12
N LEU A 7 -26.66 7.31 -45.01
CA LEU A 7 -27.05 6.51 -43.84
C LEU A 7 -28.38 7.06 -43.27
N PRO A 8 -29.34 6.18 -42.88
CA PRO A 8 -30.58 6.64 -42.26
C PRO A 8 -30.31 7.46 -41.00
N LEU A 9 -31.12 8.49 -40.77
CA LEU A 9 -30.96 9.45 -39.68
C LEU A 9 -30.73 8.83 -38.29
N PHE A 10 -31.41 7.73 -37.97
CA PHE A 10 -31.23 6.99 -36.71
C PHE A 10 -29.80 6.48 -36.53
N TRP A 11 -29.25 5.83 -37.56
CA TRP A 11 -27.92 5.23 -37.51
C TRP A 11 -26.82 6.29 -37.58
N SER A 12 -27.01 7.34 -38.38
CA SER A 12 -26.07 8.46 -38.42
C SER A 12 -26.01 9.20 -37.08
N THR A 13 -27.14 9.37 -36.39
CA THR A 13 -27.18 9.96 -35.04
C THR A 13 -26.43 9.11 -34.01
N LEU A 14 -26.70 7.80 -33.97
CA LEU A 14 -25.99 6.89 -33.05
C LEU A 14 -24.49 6.85 -33.32
N LEU A 15 -24.09 6.78 -34.59
CA LEU A 15 -22.68 6.81 -34.98
C LEU A 15 -22.02 8.15 -34.61
N THR A 16 -22.75 9.26 -34.70
CA THR A 16 -22.25 10.58 -34.31
C THR A 16 -22.02 10.65 -32.81
N LEU A 17 -22.97 10.20 -31.99
CA LEU A 17 -22.79 10.14 -30.53
C LEU A 17 -21.65 9.20 -30.12
N ALA A 18 -21.53 8.05 -30.80
CA ALA A 18 -20.40 7.12 -30.58
C ALA A 18 -19.06 7.75 -30.99
N ALA A 19 -19.02 8.50 -32.11
CA ALA A 19 -17.83 9.22 -32.54
C ALA A 19 -17.44 10.33 -31.56
N VAL A 20 -18.40 11.12 -31.07
CA VAL A 20 -18.16 12.12 -30.01
C VAL A 20 -17.59 11.45 -28.77
N TRP A 21 -18.17 10.32 -28.34
CA TRP A 21 -17.63 9.56 -27.21
C TRP A 21 -16.20 9.07 -27.45
N LEU A 22 -15.90 8.50 -28.62
CA LEU A 22 -14.55 8.05 -28.98
C LEU A 22 -13.54 9.20 -29.01
N ILE A 23 -13.94 10.36 -29.56
CA ILE A 23 -13.10 11.55 -29.63
C ILE A 23 -12.77 12.04 -28.22
N LEU A 24 -13.79 12.22 -27.37
CA LEU A 24 -13.61 12.70 -26.00
C LEU A 24 -12.83 11.69 -25.15
N ARG A 25 -13.06 10.39 -25.34
CA ARG A 25 -12.44 9.34 -24.52
C ARG A 25 -11.02 9.02 -24.92
N TYR A 26 -10.68 9.11 -26.21
CA TYR A 26 -9.39 8.66 -26.74
C TYR A 26 -8.65 9.76 -27.49
N ALA A 27 -9.25 10.38 -28.53
CA ALA A 27 -8.53 11.32 -29.38
C ALA A 27 -8.07 12.58 -28.64
N LEU A 28 -8.93 13.18 -27.81
CA LEU A 28 -8.64 14.41 -27.08
C LEU A 28 -7.51 14.22 -26.04
N PRO A 29 -7.49 13.13 -25.22
CA PRO A 29 -6.34 12.80 -24.38
C PRO A 29 -5.00 12.72 -25.12
N TYR A 30 -4.97 12.11 -26.32
CA TYR A 30 -3.76 12.00 -27.13
C TYR A 30 -3.35 13.36 -27.72
N LEU A 31 -4.30 14.16 -28.17
CA LEU A 31 -4.03 15.51 -28.66
C LEU A 31 -3.46 16.40 -27.54
N ALA A 32 -4.05 16.34 -26.34
CA ALA A 32 -3.59 17.09 -25.17
C ALA A 32 -2.16 16.67 -24.77
N MET A 33 -1.84 15.38 -24.86
CA MET A 33 -0.49 14.87 -24.64
C MET A 33 0.53 15.50 -25.59
N TRP A 34 0.21 15.53 -26.89
CA TRP A 34 1.09 16.13 -27.90
C TRP A 34 1.29 17.63 -27.69
N VAL A 35 0.24 18.37 -27.32
CA VAL A 35 0.30 19.82 -27.07
C VAL A 35 1.06 20.16 -25.78
N THR A 36 0.94 19.33 -24.74
CA THR A 36 1.52 19.60 -23.41
C THR A 36 2.88 18.95 -23.19
N GLY A 37 3.32 18.07 -24.09
CA GLY A 37 4.57 17.31 -23.95
C GLY A 37 4.53 16.25 -22.85
N SER A 38 3.34 15.83 -22.39
CA SER A 38 3.22 14.80 -21.35
C SER A 38 3.60 13.41 -21.88
N GLU A 39 4.16 12.56 -21.03
CA GLU A 39 4.54 11.18 -21.41
C GLU A 39 3.33 10.24 -21.55
N ARG A 40 2.14 10.66 -21.08
CA ARG A 40 0.90 9.87 -21.10
C ARG A 40 -0.31 10.71 -21.52
N PRO A 41 -1.33 10.10 -22.16
CA PRO A 41 -2.59 10.78 -22.50
C PRO A 41 -3.29 11.33 -21.26
N LEU A 42 -3.63 12.62 -21.26
CA LEU A 42 -4.36 13.26 -20.17
C LEU A 42 -5.82 12.83 -20.21
N SER A 43 -6.27 12.06 -19.21
CA SER A 43 -7.63 11.54 -19.17
C SER A 43 -8.67 12.65 -18.97
N VAL A 44 -9.75 12.63 -19.75
CA VAL A 44 -10.89 13.54 -19.54
C VAL A 44 -11.64 13.13 -18.27
N PRO A 45 -11.89 14.07 -17.32
CA PRO A 45 -12.68 13.80 -16.12
C PRO A 45 -14.08 13.26 -16.45
N GLY A 46 -14.55 12.27 -15.70
CA GLY A 46 -15.84 11.61 -15.97
C GLY A 46 -17.03 12.58 -16.01
N ALA A 47 -17.03 13.60 -15.14
CA ALA A 47 -18.08 14.63 -15.14
C ALA A 47 -18.06 15.47 -16.43
N ALA A 48 -16.89 15.86 -16.92
CA ALA A 48 -16.77 16.60 -18.18
C ALA A 48 -17.23 15.75 -19.37
N LEU A 49 -16.82 14.48 -19.41
CA LEU A 49 -17.29 13.54 -20.43
C LEU A 49 -18.83 13.44 -20.45
N VAL A 50 -19.46 13.31 -19.28
CA VAL A 50 -20.93 13.28 -19.16
C VAL A 50 -21.56 14.59 -19.63
N MET A 51 -21.04 15.75 -19.22
CA MET A 51 -21.57 17.05 -19.64
C MET A 51 -21.53 17.23 -21.16
N TYR A 52 -20.40 16.94 -21.80
CA TYR A 52 -20.28 17.08 -23.26
C TYR A 52 -21.13 16.06 -24.03
N LEU A 53 -21.28 14.83 -23.52
CA LEU A 53 -22.20 13.86 -24.11
C LEU A 53 -23.66 14.27 -23.97
N LEU A 54 -24.04 14.85 -22.83
CA LEU A 54 -25.39 15.42 -22.66
C LEU A 54 -25.64 16.54 -23.65
N LEU A 55 -24.69 17.46 -23.85
CA LEU A 55 -24.79 18.50 -24.87
C LEU A 55 -24.93 17.91 -26.29
N ALA A 56 -24.17 16.87 -26.60
CA ALA A 56 -24.27 16.18 -27.89
C ALA A 56 -25.65 15.50 -28.08
N VAL A 57 -26.20 14.90 -27.02
CA VAL A 57 -27.54 14.30 -27.04
C VAL A 57 -28.61 15.38 -27.20
N VAL A 58 -28.51 16.50 -26.49
CA VAL A 58 -29.44 17.64 -26.65
C VAL A 58 -29.37 18.18 -28.08
N GLY A 59 -28.17 18.35 -28.64
CA GLY A 59 -27.98 18.77 -30.02
C GLY A 59 -28.60 17.78 -31.02
N ALA A 60 -28.40 16.47 -30.79
CA ALA A 60 -29.03 15.42 -31.60
C ALA A 60 -30.56 15.47 -31.50
N LEU A 61 -31.13 15.68 -30.31
CA LEU A 61 -32.57 15.80 -30.12
C LEU A 61 -33.13 17.01 -30.87
N VAL A 62 -32.50 18.19 -30.75
CA VAL A 62 -32.89 19.40 -31.48
C VAL A 62 -32.89 19.14 -32.99
N TYR A 63 -31.83 18.48 -33.50
CA TYR A 63 -31.72 18.12 -34.90
C TYR A 63 -32.81 17.14 -35.36
N ILE A 64 -33.14 16.13 -34.54
CA ILE A 64 -34.22 15.18 -34.85
C ILE A 64 -35.58 15.86 -34.85
N THR A 65 -35.81 16.84 -33.96
CA THR A 65 -37.10 17.53 -33.82
C THR A 65 -37.30 18.68 -34.79
N ILE A 66 -36.34 18.97 -35.66
CA ILE A 66 -36.39 20.13 -36.56
C ILE A 66 -37.52 20.03 -37.60
N SER A 67 -37.98 18.81 -37.92
CA SER A 67 -39.09 18.57 -38.84
C SER A 67 -39.81 17.26 -38.53
N ASP A 68 -41.10 17.17 -38.89
CA ASP A 68 -41.87 15.92 -38.79
C ASP A 68 -41.26 14.79 -39.63
N ASP A 69 -40.59 15.11 -40.74
CA ASP A 69 -39.89 14.14 -41.58
C ASP A 69 -38.67 13.54 -40.86
N SER A 70 -37.88 14.38 -40.19
CA SER A 70 -36.75 13.95 -39.37
C SER A 70 -37.20 13.04 -38.22
N ILE A 71 -38.30 13.40 -37.54
CA ILE A 71 -38.89 12.55 -36.48
C ILE A 71 -39.33 11.20 -37.05
N ARG A 72 -40.03 11.20 -38.18
CA ARG A 72 -40.49 9.98 -38.84
C ARG A 72 -39.33 9.09 -39.28
N GLU A 73 -38.29 9.67 -39.86
CA GLU A 73 -37.10 8.93 -40.31
C GLU A 73 -36.33 8.33 -39.12
N PHE A 74 -36.17 9.08 -38.04
CA PHE A 74 -35.49 8.63 -36.82
C PHE A 74 -36.24 7.49 -36.13
N VAL A 75 -37.58 7.58 -36.03
CA VAL A 75 -38.41 6.58 -35.33
C VAL A 75 -38.66 5.32 -36.18
N ARG A 76 -38.50 5.39 -37.50
CA ARG A 76 -38.79 4.28 -38.44
C ARG A 76 -38.08 2.96 -38.09
N PRO A 77 -36.77 2.92 -37.76
CA PRO A 77 -36.10 1.67 -37.37
C PRO A 77 -36.61 1.10 -36.05
N VAL A 78 -36.98 1.96 -35.09
CA VAL A 78 -37.55 1.55 -33.80
C VAL A 78 -38.93 0.91 -34.00
N LEU A 79 -39.77 1.51 -34.84
CA LEU A 79 -41.07 0.93 -35.20
C LEU A 79 -40.91 -0.38 -35.98
N ALA A 80 -39.95 -0.47 -36.89
CA ALA A 80 -39.65 -1.71 -37.61
C ALA A 80 -39.20 -2.84 -36.66
N PHE A 81 -38.34 -2.51 -35.68
CA PHE A 81 -37.94 -3.43 -34.62
C PHE A 81 -39.13 -3.89 -33.78
N LEU A 82 -40.02 -2.97 -33.36
CA LEU A 82 -41.22 -3.32 -32.59
C LEU A 82 -42.25 -4.12 -33.39
N ARG A 83 -42.36 -3.92 -34.72
CA ARG A 83 -43.22 -4.73 -35.60
C ARG A 83 -42.74 -6.18 -35.71
N GLY A 84 -41.43 -6.36 -35.84
CA GLY A 84 -40.80 -7.64 -36.15
C GLY A 84 -40.55 -7.81 -37.65
N PRO A 85 -39.69 -8.77 -38.04
CA PRO A 85 -39.34 -8.99 -39.44
C PRO A 85 -40.53 -9.53 -40.24
N GLU A 86 -40.63 -9.15 -41.51
CA GLU A 86 -41.63 -9.69 -42.43
C GLU A 86 -41.41 -11.19 -42.63
N PRO A 87 -42.47 -12.04 -42.58
CA PRO A 87 -42.35 -13.48 -42.73
C PRO A 87 -41.65 -13.94 -44.02
N ALA A 88 -41.74 -13.14 -45.09
CA ALA A 88 -41.15 -13.42 -46.39
C ALA A 88 -39.67 -12.97 -46.52
N ALA A 89 -39.10 -12.30 -45.52
CA ALA A 89 -37.72 -11.81 -45.60
C ALA A 89 -36.70 -12.96 -45.46
N ARG A 90 -35.64 -12.95 -46.28
CA ARG A 90 -34.59 -13.99 -46.34
C ARG A 90 -33.94 -14.31 -44.98
N ASN A 91 -33.88 -13.33 -44.07
CA ASN A 91 -33.28 -13.46 -42.73
C ASN A 91 -34.32 -13.38 -41.59
N ALA A 92 -35.61 -13.59 -41.88
CA ALA A 92 -36.70 -13.36 -40.92
C ALA A 92 -36.54 -14.15 -39.61
N ARG A 93 -36.09 -15.41 -39.68
CA ARG A 93 -35.85 -16.24 -38.48
C ARG A 93 -34.73 -15.66 -37.61
N ALA A 94 -33.57 -15.35 -38.19
CA ALA A 94 -32.43 -14.80 -37.45
C ALA A 94 -32.76 -13.43 -36.82
N LEU A 95 -33.39 -12.53 -37.59
CA LEU A 95 -33.83 -11.23 -37.10
C LEU A 95 -34.92 -11.34 -36.04
N GLY A 96 -35.80 -12.35 -36.14
CA GLY A 96 -36.83 -12.65 -35.15
C GLY A 96 -36.22 -13.12 -33.82
N THR A 97 -35.21 -13.98 -33.87
CA THR A 97 -34.46 -14.44 -32.69
C THR A 97 -33.69 -13.30 -32.04
N VAL A 98 -32.97 -12.48 -32.81
CA VAL A 98 -32.24 -11.30 -32.27
C VAL A 98 -33.21 -10.32 -31.60
N ARG A 99 -34.37 -10.08 -32.21
CA ARG A 99 -35.43 -9.26 -31.61
C ARG A 99 -35.93 -9.83 -30.29
N LEU A 100 -36.20 -11.13 -30.23
CA LEU A 100 -36.66 -11.79 -28.99
C LEU A 100 -35.60 -11.70 -27.89
N ILE A 101 -34.33 -11.93 -28.22
CA ILE A 101 -33.21 -11.79 -27.27
C ILE A 101 -33.15 -10.37 -26.71
N LEU A 102 -33.23 -9.35 -27.57
CA LEU A 102 -33.18 -7.95 -27.15
C LEU A 102 -34.38 -7.56 -26.27
N LEU A 103 -35.59 -8.04 -26.59
CA LEU A 103 -36.79 -7.83 -25.78
C LEU A 103 -36.75 -8.59 -24.44
N LEU A 104 -35.98 -9.66 -24.31
CA LEU A 104 -35.79 -10.35 -23.02
C LEU A 104 -34.68 -9.67 -22.19
N LEU A 105 -33.62 -9.21 -22.85
CA LEU A 105 -32.48 -8.57 -22.18
C LEU A 105 -32.87 -7.23 -21.56
N LEU A 106 -33.75 -6.45 -22.18
CA LEU A 106 -34.15 -5.12 -21.68
C LEU A 106 -34.84 -5.19 -20.29
N PRO A 107 -35.89 -6.00 -20.07
CA PRO A 107 -36.49 -6.20 -18.76
C PRO A 107 -35.52 -6.81 -17.74
N LEU A 108 -34.69 -7.79 -18.16
CA LEU A 108 -33.69 -8.40 -17.28
C LEU A 108 -32.62 -7.40 -16.84
N MET A 109 -32.14 -6.56 -17.77
CA MET A 109 -31.22 -5.47 -17.45
C MET A 109 -31.87 -4.46 -16.52
N ALA A 110 -33.11 -4.05 -16.77
CA ALA A 110 -33.82 -3.12 -15.90
C ALA A 110 -33.98 -3.68 -14.47
N GLY A 111 -34.43 -4.93 -14.35
CA GLY A 111 -34.52 -5.63 -13.07
C GLY A 111 -33.16 -5.77 -12.38
N GLY A 112 -32.12 -6.12 -13.13
CA GLY A 112 -30.74 -6.24 -12.63
C GLY A 112 -30.13 -4.91 -12.17
N ILE A 113 -30.40 -3.81 -12.89
CA ILE A 113 -29.98 -2.46 -12.52
C ILE A 113 -30.68 -2.02 -11.23
N VAL A 114 -32.00 -2.25 -11.12
CA VAL A 114 -32.75 -1.93 -9.91
C VAL A 114 -32.28 -2.80 -8.74
N TYR A 115 -31.99 -4.09 -8.97
CA TYR A 115 -31.42 -4.97 -7.96
C TYR A 115 -30.08 -4.44 -7.46
N ALA A 116 -29.14 -4.16 -8.37
CA ALA A 116 -27.81 -3.67 -8.04
C ALA A 116 -27.83 -2.31 -7.29
N ARG A 117 -28.90 -1.51 -7.45
CA ARG A 117 -29.09 -0.25 -6.73
C ARG A 117 -29.85 -0.39 -5.42
N ALA A 118 -30.77 -1.35 -5.32
CA ALA A 118 -31.59 -1.58 -4.15
C ALA A 118 -30.91 -2.48 -3.11
N VAL A 119 -29.98 -3.33 -3.53
CA VAL A 119 -29.10 -4.08 -2.63
C VAL A 119 -28.22 -3.08 -1.87
N PRO A 120 -28.18 -3.14 -0.52
CA PRO A 120 -27.31 -2.29 0.28
C PRO A 120 -25.85 -2.48 -0.16
N GLY A 121 -25.25 -1.44 -0.74
CA GLY A 121 -23.85 -1.44 -1.14
C GLY A 121 -22.98 -0.78 -0.07
N ASN A 122 -21.92 -1.45 0.36
CA ASN A 122 -20.89 -0.86 1.22
C ASN A 122 -19.87 -0.11 0.38
N GLN A 123 -20.21 1.11 -0.05
CA GLN A 123 -19.21 1.98 -0.66
C GLN A 123 -18.38 2.65 0.44
N SER A 124 -17.05 2.57 0.33
CA SER A 124 -16.17 3.38 1.16
C SER A 124 -16.51 4.86 0.96
N PRO A 125 -16.65 5.67 2.02
CA PRO A 125 -17.02 7.07 1.87
C PRO A 125 -16.01 7.80 0.98
N THR A 126 -16.50 8.35 -0.13
CA THR A 126 -15.73 9.27 -0.99
C THR A 126 -15.56 10.58 -0.25
N LEU A 127 -14.33 10.99 -0.01
CA LEU A 127 -14.01 12.23 0.70
C LEU A 127 -13.32 13.20 -0.24
N LEU A 128 -13.89 14.41 -0.35
CA LEU A 128 -13.23 15.55 -0.96
C LEU A 128 -12.08 15.98 -0.05
N ARG A 129 -10.86 15.99 -0.58
CA ARG A 129 -9.64 16.40 0.13
C ARG A 129 -9.10 17.67 -0.52
N ILE A 130 -8.85 18.70 0.30
CA ILE A 130 -8.01 19.83 -0.14
C ILE A 130 -6.55 19.37 -0.04
N GLN A 131 -5.84 19.42 -1.16
CA GLN A 131 -4.48 18.88 -1.26
C GLN A 131 -3.44 19.73 -0.48
N HIS A 132 -3.72 21.04 -0.32
CA HIS A 132 -2.89 22.01 0.41
C HIS A 132 -3.77 22.96 1.24
N PRO A 133 -4.04 22.68 2.53
CA PRO A 133 -4.70 23.64 3.41
C PRO A 133 -3.93 24.95 3.53
N THR A 134 -4.61 26.05 3.85
CA THR A 134 -3.96 27.35 4.05
C THR A 134 -2.99 27.31 5.24
N ILE A 135 -1.79 27.87 5.06
CA ILE A 135 -0.79 27.98 6.13
C ILE A 135 -1.28 28.94 7.23
N PRO A 136 -1.09 28.62 8.52
CA PRO A 136 -1.40 29.58 9.58
C PRO A 136 -0.48 30.81 9.51
N GLY A 137 -1.02 32.01 9.76
CA GLY A 137 -0.28 33.28 9.61
C GLY A 137 1.00 33.41 10.45
N VAL A 138 1.10 32.66 11.57
CA VAL A 138 2.33 32.60 12.39
C VAL A 138 3.52 31.98 11.65
N TYR A 139 3.27 31.14 10.65
CA TYR A 139 4.30 30.49 9.83
C TYR A 139 4.57 31.22 8.52
N GLU A 140 3.63 32.02 8.03
CA GLU A 140 3.66 32.64 6.68
C GLU A 140 4.93 33.48 6.40
N ARG A 141 5.48 34.12 7.43
CA ARG A 141 6.65 35.01 7.31
C ARG A 141 7.99 34.36 7.68
N LEU A 142 8.00 33.09 8.05
CA LEU A 142 9.23 32.41 8.42
C LEU A 142 10.11 32.16 7.18
N LYS A 143 11.42 32.29 7.37
CA LYS A 143 12.44 31.97 6.36
C LYS A 143 13.45 31.00 6.97
N ASN A 144 13.99 30.11 6.14
CA ASN A 144 15.01 29.16 6.57
C ASN A 144 16.35 29.90 6.78
N PRO A 145 16.85 30.01 8.04
CA PRO A 145 18.07 30.74 8.34
C PRO A 145 19.35 30.03 7.85
N PHE A 146 19.26 28.76 7.45
CA PHE A 146 20.38 28.01 6.89
C PHE A 146 20.46 28.11 5.37
N ARG A 147 19.33 28.38 4.70
CA ARG A 147 19.30 28.59 3.24
C ARG A 147 19.78 30.00 2.88
N GLU A 148 19.41 30.99 3.68
CA GLU A 148 19.87 32.38 3.55
C GLU A 148 20.50 32.85 4.88
N PRO A 149 21.71 32.37 5.24
CA PRO A 149 22.33 32.71 6.52
C PRO A 149 22.80 34.17 6.55
N THR A 150 22.69 34.79 7.73
CA THR A 150 23.18 36.16 7.95
C THR A 150 24.71 36.19 8.03
N ASP A 151 25.29 37.34 7.71
CA ASP A 151 26.75 37.52 7.78
C ASP A 151 27.30 37.30 9.19
N GLU A 152 26.53 37.68 10.21
CA GLU A 152 26.89 37.45 11.62
C GLU A 152 27.00 35.95 11.94
N ALA A 153 26.05 35.15 11.45
CA ALA A 153 26.05 33.70 11.67
C ALA A 153 27.26 33.03 11.00
N VAL A 154 27.57 33.41 9.75
CA VAL A 154 28.72 32.88 9.01
C VAL A 154 30.04 33.29 9.67
N LYS A 155 30.18 34.57 10.08
CA LYS A 155 31.39 35.05 10.77
C LYS A 155 31.60 34.35 12.11
N LYS A 156 30.52 34.10 12.87
CA LYS A 156 30.59 33.33 14.12
C LYS A 156 31.10 31.91 13.86
N TRP A 157 30.57 31.24 12.85
CA TRP A 157 31.00 29.89 12.48
C TRP A 157 32.47 29.83 12.02
N MET A 158 32.94 30.83 11.27
CA MET A 158 34.36 30.96 10.92
C MET A 158 35.24 31.17 12.16
N ALA A 159 34.81 31.98 13.12
CA ALA A 159 35.55 32.25 14.35
C ALA A 159 35.71 31.01 15.25
N GLU A 160 34.86 29.99 15.08
CA GLU A 160 34.98 28.69 15.75
C GLU A 160 36.07 27.79 15.12
N GLY A 161 36.85 28.30 14.16
CA GLY A 161 37.93 27.57 13.49
C GLY A 161 37.46 26.57 12.43
N LYS A 162 36.19 26.64 12.03
CA LYS A 162 35.55 25.66 11.13
C LYS A 162 35.79 25.93 9.63
N PHE A 163 36.31 27.10 9.27
CA PHE A 163 36.61 27.46 7.89
C PHE A 163 37.60 28.63 7.79
N THR A 164 38.49 28.59 6.81
CA THR A 164 39.42 29.67 6.46
C THR A 164 39.23 30.04 4.99
N GLY A 165 38.89 31.30 4.68
CA GLY A 165 38.65 31.74 3.31
C GLY A 165 37.80 33.02 3.23
N SER A 166 37.23 33.30 2.06
CA SER A 166 36.34 34.46 1.87
C SER A 166 35.00 34.25 2.61
N LEU A 167 34.29 35.36 2.90
CA LEU A 167 32.95 35.28 3.52
C LEU A 167 31.94 34.56 2.61
N GLU A 168 32.08 34.67 1.29
CA GLU A 168 31.19 33.99 0.35
C GLU A 168 31.44 32.47 0.33
N ASP A 169 32.69 32.04 0.32
CA ASP A 169 33.05 30.62 0.39
C ASP A 169 32.63 30.03 1.74
N ALA A 170 32.82 30.79 2.83
CA ALA A 170 32.36 30.42 4.15
C ALA A 170 30.84 30.27 4.21
N ARG A 171 30.08 31.12 3.50
CA ARG A 171 28.63 31.02 3.41
C ARG A 171 28.19 29.72 2.73
N ARG A 172 28.83 29.35 1.61
CA ARG A 172 28.55 28.10 0.90
C ARG A 172 28.91 26.88 1.74
N ALA A 173 30.06 26.92 2.41
CA ALA A 173 30.50 25.85 3.30
C ALA A 173 29.57 25.68 4.52
N TYR A 174 29.09 26.79 5.09
CA TYR A 174 28.10 26.79 6.16
C TYR A 174 26.77 26.15 5.73
N GLN A 175 26.29 26.49 4.52
CA GLN A 175 25.08 25.90 3.93
C GLN A 175 25.24 24.39 3.72
N GLU A 176 26.36 23.93 3.16
CA GLU A 176 26.60 22.49 2.94
C GLU A 176 26.73 21.73 4.26
N ALA A 177 27.39 22.31 5.27
CA ALA A 177 27.47 21.71 6.60
C ALA A 177 26.08 21.57 7.24
N ALA A 178 25.25 22.62 7.17
CA ALA A 178 23.88 22.57 7.65
C ALA A 178 23.02 21.55 6.88
N LEU A 179 23.24 21.42 5.58
CA LEU A 179 22.57 20.43 4.73
C LEU A 179 23.01 19.00 5.06
N ALA A 180 24.30 18.75 5.31
CA ALA A 180 24.82 17.46 5.73
C ALA A 180 24.21 17.02 7.08
N GLU A 181 24.16 17.91 8.07
CA GLU A 181 23.43 17.67 9.32
C GLU A 181 21.95 17.40 9.07
N GLY A 182 21.32 18.17 8.17
CA GLY A 182 19.95 17.98 7.74
C GLY A 182 19.67 16.61 7.13
N ARG A 183 20.58 16.09 6.31
CA ARG A 183 20.49 14.74 5.71
C ARG A 183 20.51 13.68 6.82
N VAL A 184 21.37 13.80 7.83
CA VAL A 184 21.38 12.87 8.98
C VAL A 184 20.03 12.91 9.73
N ILE A 185 19.52 14.11 10.04
CA ILE A 185 18.24 14.27 10.73
C ILE A 185 17.10 13.66 9.91
N TYR A 186 17.07 13.92 8.60
CA TYR A 186 16.07 13.37 7.69
C TYR A 186 16.13 11.83 7.65
N GLN A 187 17.32 11.24 7.55
CA GLN A 187 17.48 9.78 7.47
C GLN A 187 17.08 9.06 8.78
N ILE A 188 17.23 9.72 9.93
CA ILE A 188 16.76 9.19 11.21
C ILE A 188 15.24 9.39 11.37
N SER A 189 14.74 10.58 11.04
CA SER A 189 13.41 11.03 11.47
C SER A 189 12.34 10.83 10.40
N CYS A 190 12.66 11.12 9.15
CA CYS A 190 11.68 11.26 8.05
C CYS A 190 11.69 10.06 7.11
N ARG A 191 12.88 9.54 6.78
CA ARG A 191 13.13 8.41 5.89
C ARG A 191 12.32 7.15 6.20
N PRO A 192 12.08 6.74 7.47
CA PRO A 192 11.28 5.54 7.74
C PRO A 192 9.93 5.56 7.02
N CYS A 193 9.33 6.75 6.83
CA CYS A 193 8.12 6.94 6.04
C CYS A 193 8.41 7.46 4.62
N HIS A 194 9.22 8.51 4.48
CA HIS A 194 9.38 9.23 3.21
C HIS A 194 10.44 8.65 2.27
N GLY A 195 11.17 7.61 2.67
CA GLY A 195 12.20 6.96 1.85
C GLY A 195 13.51 7.72 1.80
N ASP A 196 14.57 7.01 1.42
CA ASP A 196 15.94 7.53 1.35
C ASP A 196 16.07 8.61 0.26
N ALA A 197 15.27 8.48 -0.81
CA ALA A 197 15.18 9.42 -1.93
C ALA A 197 14.11 10.52 -1.76
N ALA A 198 13.40 10.54 -0.63
CA ALA A 198 12.25 11.42 -0.43
C ALA A 198 11.06 11.17 -1.38
N ASP A 199 10.90 9.92 -1.83
CA ASP A 199 9.89 9.50 -2.80
C ASP A 199 8.59 8.94 -2.18
N GLY A 200 8.49 8.99 -0.86
CA GLY A 200 7.33 8.43 -0.14
C GLY A 200 7.34 6.90 -0.04
N ALA A 201 8.44 6.24 -0.43
CA ALA A 201 8.57 4.78 -0.45
C ALA A 201 9.44 4.24 0.71
N GLY A 202 9.38 4.89 1.87
CA GLY A 202 10.10 4.43 3.06
C GLY A 202 9.65 3.05 3.56
N PRO A 203 10.47 2.36 4.36
CA PRO A 203 10.18 1.00 4.81
C PRO A 203 8.93 0.86 5.70
N MET A 204 8.37 1.96 6.22
CA MET A 204 7.10 1.99 6.94
C MET A 204 5.92 2.46 6.07
N ALA A 205 6.18 3.06 4.90
CA ALA A 205 5.15 3.63 4.03
C ALA A 205 4.09 2.61 3.60
N TRP A 206 4.50 1.35 3.43
CA TRP A 206 3.62 0.28 2.99
C TRP A 206 2.54 -0.06 4.03
N GLY A 207 2.84 0.07 5.33
CA GLY A 207 1.93 -0.24 6.45
C GLY A 207 0.83 0.80 6.68
N PHE A 208 0.92 1.98 6.05
CA PHE A 208 -0.08 3.02 6.15
C PHE A 208 -0.95 3.12 4.89
N ARG A 209 -2.25 3.34 5.09
CA ARG A 209 -3.20 3.57 3.99
C ARG A 209 -2.93 4.90 3.29
N LEU A 210 -2.85 5.98 4.07
CA LEU A 210 -2.41 7.26 3.53
C LEU A 210 -0.91 7.20 3.34
N LYS A 211 -0.49 7.00 2.09
CA LYS A 211 0.93 6.95 1.75
C LYS A 211 1.62 8.28 2.12
N PRO A 212 2.84 8.22 2.64
CA PRO A 212 3.70 9.40 2.80
C PRO A 212 3.82 10.17 1.48
N ALA A 213 3.96 11.49 1.57
CA ALA A 213 4.09 12.33 0.39
C ALA A 213 5.37 11.99 -0.38
N ASN A 214 5.23 11.81 -1.70
CA ASN A 214 6.32 11.65 -2.63
C ASN A 214 6.86 13.03 -3.01
N PHE A 215 7.97 13.46 -2.43
CA PHE A 215 8.54 14.79 -2.65
C PHE A 215 9.26 14.94 -3.99
N THR A 216 9.57 13.85 -4.69
CA THR A 216 10.15 13.91 -6.04
C THR A 216 9.12 14.27 -7.12
N ASP A 217 7.82 14.20 -6.79
CA ASP A 217 6.75 14.64 -7.69
C ASP A 217 6.66 16.18 -7.66
N PRO A 218 6.83 16.88 -8.82
CA PRO A 218 6.73 18.33 -8.90
C PRO A 218 5.41 18.91 -8.38
N GLY A 219 4.33 18.12 -8.34
CA GLY A 219 3.03 18.48 -7.80
C GLY A 219 2.93 18.47 -6.27
N THR A 220 4.04 18.25 -5.55
CA THR A 220 4.06 18.08 -4.09
C THR A 220 4.83 19.20 -3.37
N ILE A 221 5.99 18.91 -2.75
CA ILE A 221 6.75 19.84 -1.92
C ILE A 221 7.27 21.04 -2.72
N ALA A 222 7.48 20.88 -4.04
CA ALA A 222 7.90 21.95 -4.93
C ALA A 222 6.81 23.03 -5.14
N THR A 223 5.54 22.70 -4.88
CA THR A 223 4.41 23.64 -5.08
C THR A 223 4.21 24.59 -3.90
N VAL A 224 4.89 24.36 -2.77
CA VAL A 224 4.73 25.09 -1.52
C VAL A 224 5.99 25.85 -1.13
N VAL A 225 5.81 26.93 -0.37
CA VAL A 225 6.93 27.69 0.22
C VAL A 225 7.57 26.89 1.36
N GLU A 226 8.86 27.10 1.63
CA GLU A 226 9.60 26.31 2.64
C GLU A 226 8.99 26.42 4.05
N ALA A 227 8.41 27.58 4.39
CA ALA A 227 7.68 27.79 5.64
C ALA A 227 6.45 26.88 5.80
N TYR A 228 5.81 26.50 4.69
CA TYR A 228 4.73 25.52 4.69
C TYR A 228 5.25 24.15 5.10
N ALA A 229 6.36 23.70 4.50
CA ALA A 229 6.99 22.43 4.85
C ALA A 229 7.42 22.42 6.33
N PHE A 230 8.00 23.53 6.83
CA PHE A 230 8.35 23.69 8.23
C PHE A 230 7.14 23.59 9.18
N TRP A 231 6.00 24.20 8.81
CA TRP A 231 4.74 24.04 9.55
C TRP A 231 4.28 22.59 9.57
N ARG A 232 4.27 21.91 8.41
CA ARG A 232 3.87 20.50 8.31
C ARG A 232 4.75 19.57 9.13
N VAL A 233 6.06 19.82 9.20
CA VAL A 233 6.99 19.08 10.07
C VAL A 233 6.73 19.39 11.54
N THR A 234 6.52 20.66 11.88
CA THR A 234 6.32 21.12 13.26
C THR A 234 5.06 20.53 13.90
N GLU A 235 3.93 20.57 13.19
CA GLU A 235 2.63 20.14 13.74
C GLU A 235 2.22 18.72 13.33
N GLY A 236 2.82 18.14 12.29
CA GLY A 236 2.50 16.79 11.84
C GLY A 236 1.06 16.62 11.31
N GLY A 237 0.51 15.42 11.50
CA GLY A 237 -0.87 15.08 11.15
C GLY A 237 -1.91 15.70 12.10
N PRO A 238 -1.76 15.56 13.44
CA PRO A 238 -2.68 16.15 14.41
C PRO A 238 -2.54 17.69 14.47
N GLY A 239 -3.56 18.44 14.05
CA GLY A 239 -3.54 19.92 14.04
C GLY A 239 -3.82 20.55 12.67
N LEU A 240 -4.08 19.74 11.65
CA LEU A 240 -4.66 20.23 10.40
C LEU A 240 -6.06 20.81 10.62
N PRO A 241 -6.44 21.88 9.90
CA PRO A 241 -7.83 22.30 9.88
C PRO A 241 -8.69 21.16 9.30
N PRO A 242 -9.98 21.03 9.69
CA PRO A 242 -10.84 19.92 9.26
C PRO A 242 -10.86 19.69 7.75
N GLU A 243 -10.71 20.75 6.95
CA GLU A 243 -10.73 20.76 5.48
C GLU A 243 -9.44 20.21 4.85
N GLY A 244 -8.31 20.30 5.57
CA GLY A 244 -7.00 19.82 5.13
C GLY A 244 -6.59 18.48 5.74
N SER A 245 -7.32 18.04 6.76
CA SER A 245 -7.07 16.80 7.48
C SER A 245 -7.32 15.58 6.59
N PRO A 246 -6.35 14.69 6.50
CA PRO A 246 -6.65 13.32 6.78
C PRO A 246 -6.28 13.09 8.25
N TRP A 247 -7.32 12.94 9.09
CA TRP A 247 -7.24 12.37 10.45
C TRP A 247 -6.54 11.00 10.51
N ASP A 248 -6.23 10.42 9.34
CA ASP A 248 -5.53 9.15 9.12
C ASP A 248 -4.05 9.36 8.72
N SER A 249 -3.51 10.58 8.88
CA SER A 249 -2.11 10.88 8.60
C SER A 249 -1.20 10.32 9.68
N ALA A 250 -0.22 9.51 9.26
CA ALA A 250 0.84 9.00 10.12
C ALA A 250 2.03 9.98 10.27
N MET A 251 1.86 11.28 10.02
CA MET A 251 2.96 12.25 10.18
C MET A 251 3.12 12.64 11.66
N PRO A 252 4.29 12.37 12.30
CA PRO A 252 4.52 12.70 13.71
C PRO A 252 4.57 14.22 13.97
N ILE A 253 4.39 14.59 15.24
CA ILE A 253 4.51 15.99 15.72
C ILE A 253 5.98 16.27 16.11
N TRP A 254 6.79 16.83 15.21
CA TRP A 254 8.24 16.92 15.46
C TRP A 254 8.66 18.03 16.42
N ARG A 255 7.80 19.01 16.75
CA ARG A 255 8.13 20.03 17.77
C ARG A 255 8.37 19.47 19.17
N GLN A 256 8.00 18.22 19.42
CA GLN A 256 8.25 17.52 20.68
C GLN A 256 9.67 16.95 20.77
N ASP A 257 10.36 16.82 19.63
CA ASP A 257 11.57 16.02 19.51
C ASP A 257 12.73 16.70 18.81
N LEU A 258 12.43 17.64 17.90
CA LEU A 258 13.40 18.39 17.13
C LEU A 258 13.26 19.88 17.44
N THR A 259 14.42 20.52 17.65
CA THR A 259 14.52 21.98 17.71
C THR A 259 14.13 22.62 16.37
N ASP A 260 13.82 23.92 16.38
CA ASP A 260 13.51 24.65 15.15
C ASP A 260 14.67 24.60 14.15
N GLU A 261 15.92 24.69 14.63
CA GLU A 261 17.09 24.56 13.75
C GLU A 261 17.15 23.19 13.06
N GLN A 262 16.96 22.11 13.82
CA GLN A 262 16.95 20.76 13.27
C GLN A 262 15.82 20.55 12.26
N LYS A 263 14.63 21.10 12.52
CA LYS A 263 13.50 21.04 11.59
C LYS A 263 13.80 21.79 10.29
N TRP A 264 14.41 22.98 10.34
CA TRP A 264 14.82 23.72 9.14
C TRP A 264 15.85 22.96 8.31
N LYS A 265 16.88 22.39 8.96
CA LYS A 265 17.90 21.56 8.29
C LYS A 265 17.27 20.31 7.65
N ALA A 266 16.33 19.65 8.34
CA ALA A 266 15.61 18.49 7.81
C ALA A 266 14.71 18.85 6.60
N VAL A 267 14.04 20.00 6.63
CA VAL A 267 13.25 20.51 5.49
C VAL A 267 14.19 20.81 4.31
N MET A 268 15.31 21.48 4.54
CA MET A 268 16.32 21.76 3.52
C MET A 268 16.82 20.45 2.87
N ALA A 269 17.10 19.43 3.67
CA ALA A 269 17.50 18.11 3.20
C ALA A 269 16.40 17.38 2.42
N ALA A 270 15.12 17.53 2.80
CA ALA A 270 14.01 16.92 2.05
C ALA A 270 13.93 17.47 0.61
N TYR A 271 14.11 18.79 0.43
CA TYR A 271 14.18 19.43 -0.90
C TYR A 271 15.41 18.96 -1.69
N ASP A 272 16.59 18.96 -1.06
CA ASP A 272 17.84 18.50 -1.69
C ASP A 272 17.75 17.03 -2.14
N LEU A 273 17.23 16.15 -1.28
CA LEU A 273 17.05 14.73 -1.59
C LEU A 273 15.97 14.53 -2.66
N ALA A 274 14.90 15.31 -2.65
CA ALA A 274 13.89 15.25 -3.71
C ALA A 274 14.39 15.78 -5.06
N GLY A 275 15.48 16.56 -5.08
CA GLY A 275 16.00 17.20 -6.29
C GLY A 275 15.14 18.36 -6.78
N VAL A 276 14.39 19.00 -5.87
CA VAL A 276 13.48 20.11 -6.18
C VAL A 276 13.77 21.30 -5.29
N GLU A 277 13.51 22.51 -5.77
CA GLU A 277 13.64 23.74 -4.99
C GLU A 277 12.27 24.18 -4.41
N PRO A 278 12.25 24.86 -3.24
CA PRO A 278 11.02 25.44 -2.72
C PRO A 278 10.42 26.47 -3.68
N ARG A 279 9.09 26.60 -3.64
CA ARG A 279 8.42 27.68 -4.36
C ARG A 279 8.93 29.04 -3.85
N LYS A 280 9.51 29.84 -4.74
CA LYS A 280 9.87 31.24 -4.46
C LYS A 280 8.63 32.12 -4.73
N PRO A 281 8.27 33.08 -3.85
CA PRO A 281 7.27 34.09 -4.18
C PRO A 281 7.68 34.84 -5.44
N GLU A 282 6.75 35.06 -6.39
CA GLU A 282 7.08 35.61 -7.71
C GLU A 282 7.80 36.96 -7.64
N LYS A 283 9.06 36.98 -8.08
CA LYS A 283 9.56 37.96 -9.04
C LYS A 283 9.84 37.20 -10.34
N ILE A 284 9.20 37.63 -11.42
CA ILE A 284 9.28 36.99 -12.73
C ILE A 284 10.62 37.33 -13.37
N GLU A 285 11.58 36.42 -13.32
CA GLU A 285 12.71 36.37 -14.26
C GLU A 285 12.94 34.91 -14.67
N GLY A 286 12.75 34.64 -15.96
CA GLY A 286 12.71 33.29 -16.51
C GLY A 286 14.05 32.76 -16.99
N ARG A 287 14.17 31.43 -17.01
CA ARG A 287 14.78 30.64 -18.09
C ARG A 287 14.59 29.15 -17.80
N PHE A 288 13.92 28.45 -18.70
CA PHE A 288 14.00 27.00 -18.84
C PHE A 288 14.77 26.71 -20.12
N GLY A 289 15.80 25.87 -20.04
CA GLY A 289 16.46 25.29 -21.19
C GLY A 289 16.67 23.80 -20.93
N PRO A 290 16.30 22.89 -21.84
CA PRO A 290 16.73 21.51 -21.77
C PRO A 290 18.07 21.34 -22.49
N SER A 291 18.94 20.47 -21.99
CA SER A 291 19.98 19.86 -22.82
C SER A 291 19.78 18.35 -22.82
N ALA A 292 19.39 17.84 -23.98
CA ALA A 292 19.45 16.43 -24.30
C ALA A 292 20.87 16.02 -24.71
N ALA A 293 21.05 14.69 -24.70
CA ALA A 293 22.08 13.88 -25.37
C ALA A 293 23.23 13.43 -24.42
N TRP A 294 23.70 12.18 -24.43
CA TRP A 294 23.81 11.19 -25.52
C TRP A 294 23.75 9.75 -25.02
N ALA A 295 23.42 8.84 -25.94
CA ALA A 295 23.71 7.41 -25.88
C ALA A 295 25.15 7.13 -26.37
N GLN A 296 25.83 6.17 -25.71
CA GLN A 296 26.79 5.16 -26.22
C GLN A 296 27.95 4.89 -25.24
N GLY A 297 28.04 3.62 -24.82
CA GLY A 297 29.18 2.92 -24.20
C GLY A 297 30.24 3.73 -23.44
N ARG A 298 30.11 3.83 -22.12
CA ARG A 298 31.20 4.22 -21.23
C ARG A 298 31.21 3.34 -19.99
N SER A 299 32.39 2.85 -19.62
CA SER A 299 32.60 2.14 -18.34
C SER A 299 32.39 3.11 -17.18
N PRO A 300 31.69 2.70 -16.10
CA PRO A 300 31.53 3.52 -14.89
C PRO A 300 32.85 3.74 -14.13
N ASP A 301 33.91 3.01 -14.48
CA ASP A 301 35.17 2.96 -13.72
C ASP A 301 36.21 4.03 -14.12
N THR A 302 35.86 5.02 -14.96
CA THR A 302 36.78 6.15 -15.24
C THR A 302 36.91 7.05 -14.01
N ALA A 303 38.07 7.70 -13.80
CA ALA A 303 38.28 8.58 -12.65
C ALA A 303 37.21 9.69 -12.53
N GLU A 304 36.78 10.26 -13.66
CA GLU A 304 35.69 11.25 -13.71
C GLU A 304 34.33 10.65 -13.29
N ASN A 305 34.00 9.44 -13.77
CA ASN A 305 32.76 8.75 -13.43
C ASN A 305 32.74 8.28 -11.98
N VAL A 306 33.88 7.85 -11.44
CA VAL A 306 34.04 7.50 -10.02
C VAL A 306 33.81 8.72 -9.14
N GLU A 307 34.30 9.90 -9.53
CA GLU A 307 34.06 11.15 -8.78
C GLU A 307 32.59 11.62 -8.88
N ARG A 308 31.92 11.41 -10.02
CA ARG A 308 30.45 11.58 -10.12
C ARG A 308 29.70 10.60 -9.22
N GLY A 309 30.10 9.34 -9.22
CA GLY A 309 29.57 8.28 -8.37
C GLY A 309 29.74 8.58 -6.88
N LYS A 310 30.90 9.12 -6.48
CA LYS A 310 31.19 9.57 -5.12
C LYS A 310 30.20 10.62 -4.66
N ARG A 311 29.90 11.64 -5.48
CA ARG A 311 28.90 12.66 -5.13
C ARG A 311 27.51 12.07 -4.89
N ILE A 312 27.12 11.07 -5.68
CA ILE A 312 25.86 10.35 -5.48
C ILE A 312 25.91 9.56 -4.17
N TYR A 313 27.01 8.84 -3.91
CA TYR A 313 27.19 8.05 -2.69
C TYR A 313 27.11 8.91 -1.42
N VAL A 314 27.87 10.00 -1.36
CA VAL A 314 27.88 10.96 -0.23
C VAL A 314 26.46 11.47 0.05
N LYS A 315 25.72 11.79 -1.01
CA LYS A 315 24.35 12.32 -0.90
C LYS A 315 23.31 11.26 -0.51
N ARG A 316 23.46 10.00 -0.96
CA ARG A 316 22.38 8.99 -0.94
C ARG A 316 22.66 7.77 -0.07
N CYS A 317 23.92 7.39 0.09
CA CYS A 317 24.32 6.08 0.62
C CYS A 317 25.11 6.20 1.92
N GLU A 318 25.96 7.22 2.05
CA GLU A 318 26.93 7.39 3.15
C GLU A 318 26.27 7.40 4.53
N VAL A 319 25.11 8.05 4.68
CA VAL A 319 24.43 8.17 5.97
C VAL A 319 24.07 6.80 6.59
N CYS A 320 23.88 5.78 5.75
CA CYS A 320 23.66 4.40 6.19
C CYS A 320 24.95 3.57 6.11
N HIS A 321 25.67 3.62 4.98
CA HIS A 321 26.80 2.74 4.72
C HIS A 321 28.16 3.25 5.25
N GLY A 322 28.22 4.47 5.79
CA GLY A 322 29.43 5.09 6.31
C GLY A 322 30.29 5.73 5.22
N GLU A 323 31.11 6.72 5.60
CA GLU A 323 32.07 7.37 4.68
C GLU A 323 33.06 6.37 4.09
N LYS A 324 33.43 5.35 4.87
CA LYS A 324 34.36 4.29 4.48
C LYS A 324 33.68 3.09 3.82
N GLY A 325 32.35 3.12 3.67
CA GLY A 325 31.59 1.97 3.18
C GLY A 325 31.56 0.77 4.13
N ASP A 326 31.97 0.92 5.38
CA ASP A 326 32.08 -0.15 6.39
C ASP A 326 30.74 -0.53 7.06
N GLY A 327 29.64 0.07 6.62
CA GLY A 327 28.31 -0.16 7.18
C GLY A 327 28.07 0.55 8.52
N GLN A 328 28.99 1.40 8.96
CA GLN A 328 28.95 2.07 10.28
C GLN A 328 28.49 3.53 10.20
N GLY A 329 27.62 3.84 9.22
CA GLY A 329 27.01 5.16 9.11
C GLY A 329 26.21 5.56 10.36
N PRO A 330 25.95 6.86 10.57
CA PRO A 330 25.27 7.36 11.77
C PRO A 330 23.88 6.78 12.02
N VAL A 331 23.22 6.23 11.00
CA VAL A 331 21.89 5.57 11.13
C VAL A 331 22.01 4.08 11.49
N ALA A 332 23.15 3.43 11.24
CA ALA A 332 23.34 1.99 11.43
C ALA A 332 22.93 1.47 12.83
N PRO A 333 23.18 2.17 13.96
CA PRO A 333 22.74 1.75 15.29
C PRO A 333 21.24 1.53 15.47
N TYR A 334 20.41 2.10 14.59
CA TYR A 334 18.95 2.07 14.68
C TYR A 334 18.29 1.11 13.67
N LEU A 335 19.08 0.32 12.94
CA LEU A 335 18.61 -0.56 11.87
C LEU A 335 18.89 -2.04 12.16
N ASN A 336 17.86 -2.87 11.98
CA ASN A 336 17.98 -4.32 11.95
C ASN A 336 17.33 -4.85 10.65
N PRO A 337 18.10 -5.47 9.73
CA PRO A 337 19.54 -5.75 9.81
C PRO A 337 20.41 -4.49 9.63
N ARG A 338 21.69 -4.56 10.03
CA ARG A 338 22.68 -3.49 9.77
C ARG A 338 22.89 -3.28 8.27
N PRO A 339 23.27 -2.04 7.86
CA PRO A 339 23.77 -1.77 6.52
C PRO A 339 24.93 -2.72 6.15
N ARG A 340 25.05 -3.03 4.86
CA ARG A 340 26.11 -3.90 4.34
C ARG A 340 27.46 -3.19 4.50
N ASP A 341 28.43 -3.91 5.06
CA ASP A 341 29.85 -3.61 4.92
C ASP A 341 30.26 -3.89 3.46
N LEU A 342 30.53 -2.81 2.73
CA LEU A 342 30.94 -2.81 1.33
C LEU A 342 32.45 -3.05 1.21
N VAL A 343 33.25 -2.83 2.26
CA VAL A 343 34.71 -3.06 2.26
C VAL A 343 35.02 -4.55 2.16
N ALA A 344 34.22 -5.38 2.83
CA ALA A 344 34.39 -6.83 2.84
C ALA A 344 34.30 -7.50 1.46
N GLY A 345 33.73 -6.84 0.44
CA GLY A 345 33.54 -7.43 -0.90
C GLY A 345 32.54 -8.59 -0.96
N SER A 346 31.91 -8.94 0.17
CA SER A 346 31.02 -10.09 0.35
C SER A 346 29.55 -9.65 0.31
N TYR A 347 28.80 -10.14 -0.68
CA TYR A 347 27.42 -9.71 -0.96
C TYR A 347 26.43 -10.88 -0.94
N LYS A 348 25.28 -10.66 -0.29
CA LYS A 348 24.21 -11.68 -0.13
C LYS A 348 23.48 -12.02 -1.42
N LEU A 349 23.29 -11.06 -2.32
CA LEU A 349 22.38 -11.17 -3.46
C LEU A 349 23.15 -11.11 -4.78
N ARG A 350 23.58 -12.28 -5.27
CA ARG A 350 24.41 -12.40 -6.46
C ARG A 350 23.93 -13.50 -7.42
N THR A 351 24.60 -13.59 -8.56
CA THR A 351 24.49 -14.64 -9.58
C THR A 351 25.80 -15.40 -9.78
N THR A 352 26.90 -14.99 -9.15
CA THR A 352 28.22 -15.64 -9.18
C THR A 352 28.33 -16.82 -8.20
N GLN A 353 29.43 -17.59 -8.20
CA GLN A 353 29.61 -18.73 -7.28
C GLN A 353 29.85 -18.30 -5.84
N SER A 354 29.70 -19.24 -4.89
CA SER A 354 29.82 -18.92 -3.47
C SER A 354 31.18 -18.36 -3.10
N GLY A 355 31.20 -17.24 -2.37
CA GLY A 355 32.44 -16.54 -1.99
C GLY A 355 33.04 -15.65 -3.08
N GLU A 356 32.47 -15.64 -4.30
CA GLU A 356 32.88 -14.70 -5.35
C GLU A 356 32.13 -13.36 -5.26
N PRO A 357 32.74 -12.24 -5.69
CA PRO A 357 32.06 -10.94 -5.75
C PRO A 357 30.83 -10.98 -6.69
N PRO A 358 29.83 -10.11 -6.47
CA PRO A 358 28.69 -9.98 -7.39
C PRO A 358 29.14 -9.35 -8.72
N THR A 359 28.34 -9.54 -9.79
CA THR A 359 28.56 -8.78 -11.02
C THR A 359 28.07 -7.33 -10.88
N ASP A 360 28.48 -6.47 -11.80
CA ASP A 360 28.00 -5.10 -11.89
C ASP A 360 26.46 -5.07 -12.07
N GLU A 361 25.88 -6.01 -12.83
CA GLU A 361 24.43 -6.16 -12.98
C GLU A 361 23.72 -6.63 -11.71
N ASP A 362 24.37 -7.45 -10.88
CA ASP A 362 23.85 -7.83 -9.58
C ASP A 362 23.76 -6.62 -8.65
N LEU A 363 24.82 -5.80 -8.59
CA LEU A 363 24.84 -4.54 -7.85
C LEU A 363 23.77 -3.57 -8.39
N PHE A 364 23.65 -3.45 -9.71
CA PHE A 364 22.63 -2.62 -10.34
C PHE A 364 21.22 -3.06 -10.00
N ARG A 365 20.95 -4.37 -9.99
CA ARG A 365 19.66 -4.92 -9.58
C ARG A 365 19.34 -4.59 -8.13
N VAL A 366 20.32 -4.72 -7.22
CA VAL A 366 20.15 -4.42 -5.79
C VAL A 366 19.92 -2.93 -5.56
N VAL A 367 20.70 -2.05 -6.17
CA VAL A 367 20.50 -0.59 -6.09
C VAL A 367 19.14 -0.20 -6.68
N THR A 368 18.74 -0.79 -7.80
CA THR A 368 17.47 -0.46 -8.45
C THR A 368 16.26 -0.91 -7.63
N ARG A 369 16.27 -2.15 -7.11
CA ARG A 369 15.10 -2.75 -6.44
C ARG A 369 15.09 -2.55 -4.93
N GLY A 370 16.22 -2.20 -4.34
CA GLY A 370 16.41 -2.26 -2.89
C GLY A 370 16.44 -3.71 -2.39
N VAL A 371 16.34 -3.86 -1.07
CA VAL A 371 16.28 -5.17 -0.41
C VAL A 371 15.00 -5.25 0.42
N PRO A 372 13.97 -5.97 -0.08
CA PRO A 372 12.70 -6.12 0.62
C PRO A 372 12.86 -6.57 2.07
N GLY A 373 12.05 -5.97 2.95
CA GLY A 373 12.09 -6.24 4.38
C GLY A 373 13.29 -5.68 5.14
N THR A 374 14.01 -4.72 4.56
CA THR A 374 15.11 -3.99 5.20
C THR A 374 14.95 -2.48 5.02
N ALA A 375 15.86 -1.69 5.58
CA ALA A 375 15.89 -0.26 5.39
C ALA A 375 16.36 0.21 4.00
N MET A 376 16.98 -0.68 3.20
CA MET A 376 17.52 -0.35 1.87
C MET A 376 16.41 -0.31 0.82
N SER A 377 15.90 0.89 0.53
CA SER A 377 14.90 1.13 -0.51
C SER A 377 15.48 1.00 -1.92
N GLY A 378 14.62 0.93 -2.94
CA GLY A 378 15.01 0.91 -4.34
C GLY A 378 15.22 2.31 -4.91
N TRP A 379 16.29 2.50 -5.69
CA TRP A 379 16.70 3.79 -6.24
C TRP A 379 16.21 4.00 -7.67
N THR A 380 14.94 3.74 -7.95
CA THR A 380 14.33 4.04 -9.26
C THR A 380 14.21 5.54 -9.54
N THR A 381 14.37 6.37 -8.51
CA THR A 381 14.45 7.84 -8.58
C THR A 381 15.75 8.37 -9.16
N LEU A 382 16.83 7.59 -9.10
CA LEU A 382 18.07 7.90 -9.82
C LEU A 382 17.91 7.52 -11.30
N SER A 383 18.59 8.24 -12.18
CA SER A 383 18.70 7.79 -13.57
C SER A 383 19.44 6.45 -13.64
N GLU A 384 19.25 5.71 -14.74
CA GLU A 384 20.03 4.48 -14.95
C GLU A 384 21.53 4.75 -14.97
N GLU A 385 21.96 5.86 -15.57
CA GLU A 385 23.36 6.29 -15.57
C GLU A 385 23.87 6.53 -14.15
N ASP A 386 23.15 7.30 -13.32
CA ASP A 386 23.55 7.60 -11.95
C ASP A 386 23.69 6.33 -11.10
N ARG A 387 22.80 5.34 -11.33
CA ARG A 387 22.93 4.02 -10.68
C ARG A 387 24.21 3.30 -11.10
N TRP A 388 24.61 3.36 -12.36
CA TRP A 388 25.89 2.80 -12.80
C TRP A 388 27.10 3.55 -12.24
N LEU A 389 27.04 4.88 -12.18
CA LEU A 389 28.12 5.71 -11.63
C LEU A 389 28.38 5.43 -10.15
N VAL A 390 27.32 5.34 -9.34
CA VAL A 390 27.47 5.04 -7.90
C VAL A 390 28.03 3.63 -7.68
N ILE A 391 27.71 2.66 -8.55
CA ILE A 391 28.29 1.31 -8.50
C ILE A 391 29.79 1.34 -8.77
N GLY A 392 30.24 2.12 -9.76
CA GLY A 392 31.67 2.33 -10.02
C GLY A 392 32.43 2.85 -8.81
N TYR A 393 31.81 3.73 -8.01
CA TYR A 393 32.38 4.19 -6.73
C TYR A 393 32.31 3.14 -5.63
N ILE A 394 31.19 2.43 -5.45
CA ILE A 394 31.02 1.38 -4.43
C ILE A 394 32.11 0.30 -4.55
N LYS A 395 32.47 -0.10 -5.78
CA LYS A 395 33.51 -1.11 -6.03
C LYS A 395 34.89 -0.69 -5.50
N GLN A 396 35.15 0.60 -5.33
CA GLN A 396 36.44 1.10 -4.81
C GLN A 396 36.65 0.75 -3.33
N PHE A 397 35.59 0.50 -2.56
CA PHE A 397 35.71 0.15 -1.13
C PHE A 397 36.36 -1.22 -0.92
N SER A 398 36.16 -2.16 -1.84
CA SER A 398 36.62 -3.56 -1.70
C SER A 398 37.97 -3.83 -2.37
N GLY A 399 38.70 -2.79 -2.76
CA GLY A 399 40.01 -2.88 -3.41
C GLY A 399 40.01 -3.82 -4.62
N ASP A 400 40.79 -4.90 -4.54
CA ASP A 400 41.03 -5.83 -5.64
C ASP A 400 39.90 -6.86 -5.83
N ALA A 401 38.92 -6.93 -4.92
CA ALA A 401 37.86 -7.95 -4.95
C ALA A 401 37.08 -7.95 -6.27
N PHE A 402 36.92 -6.80 -6.94
CA PHE A 402 36.19 -6.69 -8.21
C PHE A 402 37.09 -6.73 -9.47
N LYS A 403 38.40 -6.95 -9.32
CA LYS A 403 39.32 -7.08 -10.47
C LYS A 403 39.10 -8.37 -11.24
N GLU A 404 38.80 -9.46 -10.53
CA GLU A 404 38.46 -10.74 -11.13
C GLU A 404 36.95 -10.86 -11.32
N LYS A 405 36.52 -11.35 -12.48
CA LYS A 405 35.10 -11.56 -12.77
C LYS A 405 34.66 -12.88 -12.16
N GLY A 406 33.67 -12.83 -11.28
CA GLY A 406 33.03 -14.02 -10.74
C GLY A 406 32.37 -14.89 -11.83
N THR A 407 32.32 -16.17 -11.56
CA THR A 407 31.73 -17.21 -12.39
C THR A 407 30.20 -17.17 -12.29
N VAL A 408 29.55 -16.57 -13.29
CA VAL A 408 28.09 -16.42 -13.32
C VAL A 408 27.39 -17.78 -13.49
N ILE A 409 26.54 -18.13 -12.52
CA ILE A 409 25.65 -19.28 -12.59
C ILE A 409 24.48 -18.96 -13.52
N LYS A 410 24.41 -19.67 -14.64
CA LYS A 410 23.29 -19.60 -15.58
C LYS A 410 22.52 -20.92 -15.52
N PRO A 411 21.21 -20.91 -15.19
CA PRO A 411 20.41 -22.13 -15.30
C PRO A 411 20.39 -22.59 -16.75
N ALA A 412 20.52 -23.90 -16.98
CA ALA A 412 20.46 -24.49 -18.31
C ALA A 412 19.10 -24.25 -18.97
N ARG A 413 18.02 -24.29 -18.19
CA ARG A 413 16.66 -23.91 -18.59
C ARG A 413 15.79 -23.61 -17.38
N ASP A 414 14.78 -22.77 -17.55
CA ASP A 414 13.74 -22.59 -16.54
C ASP A 414 12.83 -23.83 -16.51
N VAL A 415 12.62 -24.41 -15.33
CA VAL A 415 11.78 -25.59 -15.13
C VAL A 415 10.42 -25.15 -14.56
N ALA A 416 9.33 -25.51 -15.24
CA ALA A 416 7.98 -25.24 -14.76
C ALA A 416 7.66 -26.09 -13.51
N ALA A 417 6.86 -25.53 -12.60
CA ALA A 417 6.43 -26.25 -11.41
C ALA A 417 5.40 -27.33 -11.77
N SER A 418 5.55 -28.51 -11.17
CA SER A 418 4.55 -29.59 -11.20
C SER A 418 4.30 -30.13 -9.78
N PRO A 419 3.19 -30.84 -9.53
CA PRO A 419 2.97 -31.50 -8.23
C PRO A 419 4.14 -32.41 -7.83
N GLU A 420 4.73 -33.12 -8.80
CA GLU A 420 5.88 -34.02 -8.59
C GLU A 420 7.15 -33.23 -8.22
N SER A 421 7.42 -32.10 -8.89
CA SER A 421 8.59 -31.27 -8.58
C SER A 421 8.47 -30.63 -7.19
N ILE A 422 7.27 -30.21 -6.79
CA ILE A 422 6.99 -29.69 -5.44
C ILE A 422 7.17 -30.79 -4.38
N ALA A 423 6.65 -31.99 -4.64
CA ALA A 423 6.81 -33.13 -3.72
C ALA A 423 8.29 -33.53 -3.56
N LYS A 424 9.04 -33.56 -4.66
CA LYS A 424 10.49 -33.78 -4.66
C LYS A 424 11.21 -32.70 -3.85
N GLY A 425 10.89 -31.43 -4.08
CA GLY A 425 11.42 -30.30 -3.33
C GLY A 425 11.16 -30.40 -1.83
N LYS A 426 9.96 -30.81 -1.42
CA LYS A 426 9.63 -31.06 -0.01
C LYS A 426 10.51 -32.17 0.59
N ALA A 427 10.74 -33.25 -0.15
CA ALA A 427 11.61 -34.34 0.30
C ALA A 427 13.06 -33.87 0.47
N LEU A 428 13.56 -33.06 -0.47
CA LEU A 428 14.89 -32.44 -0.40
C LEU A 428 15.00 -31.48 0.78
N TYR A 429 13.98 -30.66 1.05
CA TYR A 429 13.94 -29.74 2.20
C TYR A 429 14.08 -30.47 3.53
N GLN A 430 13.47 -31.66 3.64
CA GLN A 430 13.64 -32.55 4.81
C GLN A 430 15.04 -33.17 4.85
N LYS A 431 15.51 -33.71 3.72
CA LYS A 431 16.82 -34.38 3.60
C LYS A 431 17.99 -33.43 3.92
N ALA A 432 17.94 -32.19 3.41
CA ALA A 432 18.95 -31.17 3.66
C ALA A 432 18.77 -30.46 5.02
N LYS A 433 17.79 -30.87 5.83
CA LYS A 433 17.50 -30.29 7.15
C LYS A 433 17.26 -28.78 7.11
N CYS A 434 16.72 -28.25 6.01
CA CYS A 434 16.41 -26.83 5.88
C CYS A 434 15.46 -26.35 7.00
N TRP A 435 14.61 -27.26 7.50
CA TRP A 435 13.67 -27.03 8.60
C TRP A 435 14.35 -26.76 9.96
N GLU A 436 15.62 -27.12 10.17
CA GLU A 436 16.33 -26.83 11.42
C GLU A 436 16.49 -25.32 11.64
N CYS A 437 16.63 -24.55 10.55
CA CYS A 437 16.67 -23.09 10.57
C CYS A 437 15.33 -22.46 10.18
N HIS A 438 14.73 -22.92 9.07
CA HIS A 438 13.52 -22.31 8.51
C HIS A 438 12.21 -22.84 9.10
N GLY A 439 12.24 -23.88 9.92
CA GLY A 439 11.06 -24.53 10.47
C GLY A 439 10.33 -25.44 9.47
N GLN A 440 9.40 -26.25 9.96
CA GLN A 440 8.68 -27.24 9.13
C GLN A 440 7.77 -26.56 8.08
N ALA A 441 7.19 -25.41 8.43
CA ALA A 441 6.33 -24.62 7.55
C ALA A 441 7.07 -23.47 6.85
N GLY A 442 8.39 -23.34 7.04
CA GLY A 442 9.19 -22.27 6.45
C GLY A 442 9.02 -20.91 7.12
N ARG A 443 8.54 -20.82 8.38
CA ARG A 443 8.28 -19.54 9.06
C ARG A 443 9.50 -18.95 9.78
N GLY A 444 10.65 -19.61 9.71
CA GLY A 444 11.87 -19.19 10.41
C GLY A 444 11.85 -19.50 11.90
N ASP A 445 11.04 -20.47 12.30
CA ASP A 445 10.81 -20.98 13.67
C ASP A 445 11.56 -22.30 13.94
N GLY A 446 12.61 -22.58 13.16
CA GLY A 446 13.43 -23.78 13.36
C GLY A 446 14.21 -23.73 14.69
N PRO A 447 14.52 -24.89 15.30
CA PRO A 447 15.24 -24.95 16.58
C PRO A 447 16.60 -24.24 16.58
N ALA A 448 17.27 -24.13 15.43
CA ALA A 448 18.54 -23.41 15.30
C ALA A 448 18.35 -21.89 15.12
N ALA A 449 17.18 -21.43 14.67
CA ALA A 449 16.90 -20.03 14.34
C ALA A 449 17.30 -19.00 15.41
N PRO A 450 17.06 -19.19 16.73
CA PRO A 450 17.40 -18.19 17.73
C PRO A 450 18.91 -18.05 17.98
N THR A 451 19.74 -18.97 17.46
CA THR A 451 21.19 -19.02 17.71
C THR A 451 22.05 -18.57 16.54
N LEU A 452 21.44 -18.33 15.37
CA LEU A 452 22.16 -18.02 14.14
C LEU A 452 22.79 -16.63 14.20
N LYS A 453 24.03 -16.56 13.73
CA LYS A 453 24.82 -15.34 13.63
C LYS A 453 25.33 -15.15 12.21
N ASP A 454 25.50 -13.91 11.79
CA ASP A 454 26.28 -13.62 10.60
C ASP A 454 27.79 -13.66 10.88
N ASP A 455 28.59 -13.45 9.84
CA ASP A 455 30.06 -13.51 9.94
C ASP A 455 30.63 -12.38 10.81
N ALA A 456 29.86 -11.31 11.06
CA ALA A 456 30.22 -10.25 12.00
C ALA A 456 29.89 -10.61 13.47
N GLY A 457 29.27 -11.78 13.70
CA GLY A 457 28.88 -12.27 15.01
C GLY A 457 27.55 -11.69 15.52
N ASP A 458 26.85 -10.90 14.70
CA ASP A 458 25.55 -10.33 15.03
C ASP A 458 24.45 -11.36 14.79
N PHE A 459 23.40 -11.33 15.61
CA PHE A 459 22.23 -12.18 15.40
C PHE A 459 21.62 -11.92 14.03
N ILE A 460 21.38 -13.00 13.26
CA ILE A 460 20.73 -12.91 11.96
C ILE A 460 19.37 -13.61 11.98
N GLN A 461 18.33 -12.82 11.75
CA GLN A 461 16.96 -13.32 11.71
C GLN A 461 16.71 -14.17 10.45
N VAL A 462 16.20 -15.38 10.66
CA VAL A 462 15.75 -16.26 9.56
C VAL A 462 14.52 -15.66 8.89
N GLY A 463 14.57 -15.58 7.56
CA GLY A 463 13.44 -15.10 6.75
C GLY A 463 12.25 -16.05 6.83
N ASP A 464 11.05 -15.49 6.96
CA ASP A 464 9.79 -16.21 6.83
C ASP A 464 9.51 -16.44 5.33
N LEU A 465 9.69 -17.68 4.88
CA LEU A 465 9.54 -18.10 3.49
C LEU A 465 8.08 -18.04 3.02
N THR A 466 7.12 -17.97 3.93
CA THR A 466 5.70 -17.83 3.60
C THR A 466 5.35 -16.41 3.14
N LYS A 467 6.14 -15.41 3.54
CA LYS A 467 5.97 -13.99 3.20
C LYS A 467 6.75 -13.63 1.95
N GLY A 468 6.25 -14.04 0.78
CA GLY A 468 6.91 -13.81 -0.51
C GLY A 468 7.29 -12.34 -0.74
N TRP A 469 6.47 -11.38 -0.30
CA TRP A 469 6.73 -9.93 -0.41
C TRP A 469 7.92 -9.42 0.41
N ARG A 470 8.42 -10.20 1.38
CA ARG A 470 9.59 -9.88 2.22
C ARG A 470 10.87 -10.57 1.75
N MET A 471 10.83 -11.34 0.66
CA MET A 471 11.98 -12.13 0.22
C MET A 471 13.09 -11.23 -0.35
N LYS A 472 14.23 -11.15 0.35
CA LYS A 472 15.35 -10.25 0.03
C LYS A 472 15.83 -10.36 -1.42
N GLY A 473 15.95 -11.59 -1.93
CA GLY A 473 16.46 -11.87 -3.27
C GLY A 473 15.41 -11.89 -4.38
N GLY A 474 14.13 -11.64 -4.05
CA GLY A 474 12.99 -11.83 -4.94
C GLY A 474 12.19 -13.11 -4.64
N ARG A 475 10.91 -13.10 -5.01
CA ARG A 475 9.93 -14.13 -4.64
C ARG A 475 9.68 -15.18 -5.71
N GLU A 476 10.15 -14.94 -6.93
CA GLU A 476 9.91 -15.80 -8.08
C GLU A 476 10.81 -17.04 -8.04
N THR A 477 10.37 -18.13 -8.66
CA THR A 477 11.08 -19.42 -8.60
C THR A 477 12.54 -19.29 -9.04
N ARG A 478 12.82 -18.49 -10.08
CA ARG A 478 14.19 -18.25 -10.55
C ARG A 478 15.05 -17.53 -9.52
N ASP A 479 14.48 -16.58 -8.79
CA ASP A 479 15.19 -15.89 -7.71
C ASP A 479 15.53 -16.86 -6.58
N LEU A 480 14.58 -17.72 -6.19
CA LEU A 480 14.78 -18.75 -5.18
C LEU A 480 15.83 -19.79 -5.61
N PHE A 481 15.76 -20.25 -6.86
CA PHE A 481 16.75 -21.14 -7.46
C PHE A 481 18.16 -20.55 -7.36
N LEU A 482 18.31 -19.25 -7.70
CA LEU A 482 19.60 -18.58 -7.57
C LEU A 482 20.08 -18.58 -6.12
N ARG A 483 19.23 -18.35 -5.12
CA ARG A 483 19.66 -18.38 -3.70
C ARG A 483 20.19 -19.75 -3.28
N PHE A 484 19.59 -20.85 -3.72
CA PHE A 484 20.13 -22.19 -3.48
C PHE A 484 21.41 -22.47 -4.24
N SER A 485 21.60 -21.79 -5.37
CA SER A 485 22.76 -21.98 -6.25
C SER A 485 23.97 -21.16 -5.83
N THR A 486 23.72 -19.98 -5.28
CA THR A 486 24.75 -19.01 -4.93
C THR A 486 25.07 -19.09 -3.44
N GLY A 487 24.09 -19.38 -2.58
CA GLY A 487 24.18 -19.08 -1.15
C GLY A 487 23.98 -17.59 -0.88
N LEU A 488 23.98 -17.20 0.40
CA LEU A 488 23.97 -15.81 0.85
C LEU A 488 25.22 -15.55 1.69
N ASP A 489 26.28 -15.01 1.09
CA ASP A 489 27.54 -14.77 1.80
C ASP A 489 27.37 -13.83 2.99
N GLY A 490 28.19 -14.02 4.03
CA GLY A 490 28.01 -13.32 5.29
C GLY A 490 26.82 -13.85 6.09
N THR A 491 26.32 -15.06 5.81
CA THR A 491 25.22 -15.68 6.56
C THR A 491 25.40 -17.20 6.68
N PRO A 492 24.71 -17.86 7.62
CA PRO A 492 24.68 -19.32 7.72
C PRO A 492 23.93 -20.04 6.58
N MET A 493 23.47 -19.35 5.53
CA MET A 493 22.76 -19.96 4.40
C MET A 493 23.73 -20.27 3.26
N PRO A 494 24.20 -21.53 3.12
CA PRO A 494 25.25 -21.89 2.17
C PRO A 494 24.72 -22.00 0.74
N SER A 495 25.64 -22.16 -0.21
CA SER A 495 25.32 -22.70 -1.52
C SER A 495 25.05 -24.20 -1.45
N TYR A 496 24.11 -24.67 -2.26
CA TYR A 496 23.83 -26.09 -2.47
C TYR A 496 24.21 -26.56 -3.89
N ALA A 497 24.96 -25.76 -4.66
CA ALA A 497 25.37 -26.10 -6.02
C ALA A 497 26.17 -27.42 -6.10
N ASP A 498 27.01 -27.69 -5.09
CA ASP A 498 27.83 -28.90 -5.03
C ASP A 498 27.09 -30.10 -4.42
N SER A 499 26.02 -29.83 -3.66
CA SER A 499 25.26 -30.86 -2.93
C SER A 499 24.00 -31.33 -3.68
N PHE A 500 23.47 -30.51 -4.59
CA PHE A 500 22.24 -30.79 -5.33
C PHE A 500 22.38 -30.47 -6.81
N SER A 501 21.80 -31.35 -7.64
CA SER A 501 21.70 -31.09 -9.09
C SER A 501 20.89 -29.83 -9.38
N GLU A 502 20.98 -29.31 -10.61
CA GLU A 502 20.16 -28.18 -11.03
C GLU A 502 18.66 -28.48 -10.89
N GLU A 503 18.23 -29.69 -11.27
CA GLU A 503 16.84 -30.13 -11.17
C GLU A 503 16.36 -30.23 -9.71
N ASP A 504 17.23 -30.66 -8.80
CA ASP A 504 16.94 -30.70 -7.36
C ASP A 504 16.78 -29.30 -6.77
N ARG A 505 17.64 -28.35 -7.19
CA ARG A 505 17.52 -26.93 -6.78
C ARG A 505 16.27 -26.27 -7.35
N TRP A 506 15.85 -26.60 -8.57
CA TRP A 506 14.56 -26.16 -9.11
C TRP A 506 13.38 -26.73 -8.32
N ALA A 507 13.42 -28.02 -7.98
CA ALA A 507 12.40 -28.67 -7.15
C ALA A 507 12.29 -28.00 -5.76
N LEU A 508 13.42 -27.71 -5.11
CA LEU A 508 13.47 -26.94 -3.86
C LEU A 508 12.84 -25.54 -4.02
N ALA A 509 13.15 -24.84 -5.12
CA ALA A 509 12.55 -23.54 -5.42
C ALA A 509 11.03 -23.60 -5.64
N HIS A 510 10.53 -24.63 -6.33
CA HIS A 510 9.09 -24.87 -6.48
C HIS A 510 8.42 -25.13 -5.13
N TYR A 511 9.05 -25.92 -4.26
CA TYR A 511 8.53 -26.18 -2.92
C TYR A 511 8.49 -24.89 -2.08
N VAL A 512 9.57 -24.12 -2.01
CA VAL A 512 9.58 -22.86 -1.26
C VAL A 512 8.58 -21.85 -1.83
N ARG A 513 8.42 -21.77 -3.16
CA ARG A 513 7.37 -20.96 -3.78
C ARG A 513 5.98 -21.44 -3.37
N SER A 514 5.77 -22.74 -3.19
CA SER A 514 4.48 -23.30 -2.74
C SER A 514 4.14 -22.99 -1.28
N LEU A 515 5.12 -22.64 -0.44
CA LEU A 515 4.91 -22.22 0.94
C LEU A 515 4.40 -20.77 1.06
N GLN A 516 4.56 -19.96 0.01
CA GLN A 516 4.16 -18.55 0.03
C GLN A 516 2.64 -18.42 0.15
N THR A 517 2.18 -17.65 1.14
CA THR A 517 0.75 -17.45 1.38
C THR A 517 0.12 -16.58 0.29
N ARG A 518 -1.19 -16.80 0.07
CA ARG A 518 -2.04 -15.92 -0.74
C ARG A 518 -2.71 -14.82 0.09
N GLU A 519 -2.63 -14.90 1.42
CA GLU A 519 -3.15 -13.89 2.38
C GLU A 519 -2.17 -12.71 2.48
N GLU A 520 -1.81 -12.12 1.35
CA GLU A 520 -0.89 -10.99 1.29
C GLU A 520 -1.64 -9.67 1.55
N PRO A 521 -1.06 -8.73 2.33
CA PRO A 521 -1.66 -7.42 2.51
C PRO A 521 -1.88 -6.70 1.18
N GLY A 522 -3.10 -6.21 0.97
CA GLY A 522 -3.52 -5.58 -0.29
C GLY A 522 -4.17 -4.21 -0.10
N GLY A 523 -4.79 -3.69 -1.15
CA GLY A 523 -5.54 -2.43 -1.11
C GLY A 523 -6.94 -2.52 -0.50
N GLU A 524 -7.41 -3.73 -0.17
CA GLU A 524 -8.68 -3.93 0.52
C GLU A 524 -8.57 -3.45 1.97
N VAL A 525 -9.62 -2.79 2.47
CA VAL A 525 -9.64 -2.19 3.82
C VAL A 525 -10.91 -2.51 4.59
N VAL A 526 -11.79 -3.35 4.03
CA VAL A 526 -13.09 -3.70 4.60
C VAL A 526 -13.15 -5.20 4.82
N LEU A 527 -13.12 -5.62 6.09
CA LEU A 527 -13.39 -6.98 6.51
C LEU A 527 -14.90 -7.22 6.49
N LYS A 528 -15.34 -8.21 5.71
CA LYS A 528 -16.73 -8.68 5.69
C LYS A 528 -16.90 -9.78 6.72
N ALA A 529 -17.56 -9.46 7.84
CA ALA A 529 -17.87 -10.46 8.86
C ALA A 529 -18.96 -11.41 8.34
N SER A 530 -18.72 -12.71 8.43
CA SER A 530 -19.68 -13.73 8.01
C SER A 530 -20.78 -13.92 9.03
N ARG A 531 -22.03 -13.99 8.58
CA ARG A 531 -23.15 -14.32 9.46
C ARG A 531 -23.21 -15.82 9.76
N THR A 532 -23.48 -16.19 11.01
CA THR A 532 -23.84 -17.56 11.39
C THR A 532 -25.17 -17.57 12.15
N SER A 533 -26.01 -18.57 11.91
CA SER A 533 -27.28 -18.75 12.63
C SER A 533 -27.12 -19.49 13.96
N GLY A 534 -25.98 -20.15 14.18
CA GLY A 534 -25.70 -20.96 15.37
C GLY A 534 -24.74 -20.28 16.35
N GLU A 535 -24.05 -21.11 17.14
CA GLU A 535 -23.02 -20.64 18.05
C GLU A 535 -21.86 -19.99 17.32
N ILE A 536 -21.30 -18.94 17.91
CA ILE A 536 -20.12 -18.26 17.37
C ILE A 536 -18.86 -19.09 17.60
N PRO A 537 -17.94 -19.17 16.62
CA PRO A 537 -16.64 -19.83 16.83
C PRO A 537 -15.84 -19.13 17.94
N ARG A 538 -15.51 -19.88 18.99
CA ARG A 538 -14.72 -19.40 20.15
C ARG A 538 -13.29 -19.92 20.19
N GLY A 539 -12.98 -20.95 19.40
CA GLY A 539 -11.67 -21.58 19.35
C GLY A 539 -10.88 -21.20 18.10
N PRO A 540 -9.55 -21.06 18.18
CA PRO A 540 -8.70 -20.77 17.02
C PRO A 540 -8.61 -21.93 16.01
N ASP A 541 -8.94 -23.16 16.42
CA ASP A 541 -8.95 -24.35 15.57
C ASP A 541 -10.33 -24.68 14.97
N ASP A 542 -11.33 -23.80 15.16
CA ASP A 542 -12.67 -24.02 14.59
C ASP A 542 -12.59 -24.06 13.05
N PRO A 543 -13.08 -25.13 12.39
CA PRO A 543 -12.92 -25.32 10.96
C PRO A 543 -13.61 -24.24 10.12
N ARG A 544 -14.61 -23.54 10.68
CA ARG A 544 -15.34 -22.47 9.98
C ARG A 544 -14.44 -21.31 9.56
N TRP A 545 -13.34 -21.08 10.28
CA TRP A 545 -12.39 -20.01 9.93
C TRP A 545 -11.73 -20.21 8.56
N LYS A 546 -11.62 -21.45 8.08
CA LYS A 546 -10.93 -21.78 6.83
C LYS A 546 -11.57 -21.11 5.61
N ASP A 547 -12.89 -21.04 5.58
CA ASP A 547 -13.66 -20.52 4.45
C ASP A 547 -14.18 -19.08 4.69
N ALA A 548 -13.88 -18.51 5.87
CA ALA A 548 -14.26 -17.15 6.20
C ALA A 548 -13.48 -16.13 5.34
N PRO A 549 -14.15 -15.09 4.82
CA PRO A 549 -13.46 -13.94 4.22
C PRO A 549 -12.45 -13.37 5.20
N PHE A 550 -11.29 -12.99 4.68
CA PHE A 550 -10.21 -12.43 5.47
C PHE A 550 -9.87 -11.03 5.00
N LEU A 551 -9.27 -10.24 5.90
CA LEU A 551 -8.56 -9.01 5.58
C LEU A 551 -7.12 -9.16 6.07
N ALA A 552 -6.15 -9.10 5.16
CA ALA A 552 -4.73 -9.04 5.52
C ALA A 552 -4.35 -7.58 5.79
N VAL A 553 -4.31 -7.19 7.06
CA VAL A 553 -4.01 -5.83 7.49
C VAL A 553 -2.49 -5.65 7.53
N PRO A 554 -1.91 -4.71 6.76
CA PRO A 554 -0.50 -4.38 6.88
C PRO A 554 -0.27 -3.53 8.14
N LEU A 555 0.85 -3.78 8.81
CA LEU A 555 1.29 -3.04 9.99
C LEU A 555 2.63 -2.37 9.68
N ALA A 556 2.85 -1.20 10.26
CA ALA A 556 4.13 -0.51 10.29
C ALA A 556 4.63 -0.41 11.73
N GLY A 557 5.94 -0.28 11.89
CA GLY A 557 6.53 0.04 13.18
C GLY A 557 6.06 1.41 13.67
N GLN A 558 5.86 1.54 14.98
CA GLN A 558 5.36 2.76 15.58
C GLN A 558 6.41 3.89 15.55
N VAL A 559 6.28 4.85 14.63
CA VAL A 559 7.16 6.03 14.51
C VAL A 559 6.52 7.37 14.91
N LEU A 560 5.29 7.36 15.43
CA LEU A 560 4.50 8.56 15.76
C LEU A 560 4.83 9.16 17.13
N ALA A 561 5.27 8.33 18.08
CA ALA A 561 5.55 8.74 19.46
C ALA A 561 6.83 8.08 19.96
N LYS A 562 7.53 8.72 20.91
CA LYS A 562 8.69 8.14 21.61
C LYS A 562 8.23 7.05 22.60
N PRO A 563 8.98 5.94 22.75
CA PRO A 563 10.04 5.43 21.86
C PRO A 563 9.54 5.12 20.45
N ARG A 564 10.24 5.60 19.42
CA ARG A 564 9.93 5.25 18.03
C ARG A 564 10.57 3.92 17.67
N TRP A 565 9.85 3.06 16.97
CA TRP A 565 10.27 1.71 16.63
C TRP A 565 10.04 1.44 15.14
N GLN A 566 11.13 1.35 14.38
CA GLN A 566 11.08 1.02 12.94
C GLN A 566 11.42 -0.46 12.65
N ASN A 567 11.90 -1.22 13.63
CA ASN A 567 12.41 -2.58 13.45
C ASN A 567 11.38 -3.65 13.82
N HIS A 568 10.12 -3.33 13.55
CA HIS A 568 9.00 -4.21 13.86
C HIS A 568 9.10 -5.57 13.14
N SER A 569 8.77 -6.65 13.83
CA SER A 569 8.78 -8.00 13.24
C SER A 569 7.39 -8.45 12.76
N VAL A 570 6.32 -8.01 13.43
CA VAL A 570 4.94 -8.28 13.05
C VAL A 570 4.50 -7.28 11.99
N ASP A 571 4.66 -7.67 10.73
CA ASP A 571 4.43 -6.79 9.57
C ASP A 571 2.98 -6.90 9.04
N ALA A 572 2.27 -8.00 9.30
CA ALA A 572 0.89 -8.18 8.87
C ALA A 572 0.08 -9.05 9.83
N VAL A 573 -1.21 -8.76 9.91
CA VAL A 573 -2.18 -9.58 10.67
C VAL A 573 -3.33 -9.94 9.74
N THR A 574 -3.60 -11.23 9.57
CA THR A 574 -4.82 -11.70 8.91
C THR A 574 -5.97 -11.65 9.91
N VAL A 575 -7.06 -10.97 9.55
CA VAL A 575 -8.28 -10.86 10.37
C VAL A 575 -9.43 -11.56 9.68
N ARG A 576 -10.17 -12.38 10.42
CA ARG A 576 -11.45 -12.97 10.01
C ARG A 576 -12.50 -12.64 11.05
N ALA A 577 -13.77 -12.58 10.66
CA ALA A 577 -14.84 -12.33 11.61
C ALA A 577 -16.11 -13.14 11.32
N TYR A 578 -16.74 -13.61 12.38
CA TYR A 578 -18.10 -14.16 12.37
C TYR A 578 -18.99 -13.36 13.30
N TYR A 579 -20.26 -13.21 12.96
CA TYR A 579 -21.25 -12.61 13.83
C TYR A 579 -22.58 -13.38 13.77
N ASN A 580 -23.36 -13.27 14.83
CA ASN A 580 -24.76 -13.69 14.88
C ASN A 580 -25.62 -12.55 15.46
N ASP A 581 -26.86 -12.84 15.85
CA ASP A 581 -27.79 -11.80 16.33
C ASP A 581 -27.41 -11.21 17.71
N SER A 582 -26.43 -11.80 18.41
CA SER A 582 -26.08 -11.44 19.79
C SER A 582 -24.61 -11.04 19.98
N ALA A 583 -23.69 -11.58 19.16
CA ALA A 583 -22.27 -11.43 19.37
C ALA A 583 -21.46 -11.41 18.06
N ILE A 584 -20.18 -11.07 18.20
CA ILE A 584 -19.17 -11.07 17.15
C ILE A 584 -17.88 -11.74 17.66
N ALA A 585 -17.21 -12.48 16.80
CA ALA A 585 -15.88 -13.03 17.01
C ALA A 585 -14.92 -12.54 15.94
N PHE A 586 -13.72 -12.17 16.37
CA PHE A 586 -12.58 -11.88 15.51
C PHE A 586 -11.52 -12.96 15.70
N LEU A 587 -11.05 -13.56 14.62
CA LEU A 587 -9.81 -14.35 14.60
C LEU A 587 -8.70 -13.46 14.04
N LEU A 588 -7.62 -13.34 14.81
CA LEU A 588 -6.40 -12.62 14.47
C LEU A 588 -5.28 -13.63 14.30
N GLU A 589 -4.58 -13.58 13.17
CA GLU A 589 -3.48 -14.49 12.89
C GLU A 589 -2.25 -13.71 12.42
N TRP A 590 -1.11 -13.92 13.08
CA TRP A 590 0.15 -13.30 12.70
C TRP A 590 1.30 -14.29 12.86
N GLY A 591 2.33 -14.10 12.04
CA GLY A 591 3.56 -14.86 12.13
C GLY A 591 4.40 -14.36 13.30
N ASP A 592 4.77 -15.28 14.18
CA ASP A 592 5.61 -15.04 15.34
C ASP A 592 6.48 -16.27 15.58
N ARG A 593 7.79 -16.12 15.47
CA ARG A 593 8.72 -17.26 15.40
C ARG A 593 8.82 -18.01 16.72
N PHE A 594 8.57 -17.32 17.82
CA PHE A 594 8.70 -17.87 19.14
C PHE A 594 7.38 -17.68 19.90
N LYS A 595 7.18 -18.51 20.92
CA LYS A 595 6.02 -18.38 21.81
C LYS A 595 6.50 -17.63 23.04
N ASP A 596 6.28 -16.32 23.09
CA ASP A 596 6.74 -15.51 24.20
C ASP A 596 5.59 -15.23 25.17
N ALA A 597 5.58 -15.96 26.29
CA ALA A 597 4.51 -15.90 27.29
C ALA A 597 4.99 -15.49 28.68
N GLU A 598 6.19 -14.92 28.79
CA GLU A 598 6.72 -14.33 30.02
C GLU A 598 6.79 -12.81 29.87
N ASN A 599 6.52 -12.07 30.96
CA ASN A 599 6.61 -10.61 30.94
C ASN A 599 7.44 -10.08 32.11
N ARG A 600 8.74 -9.97 31.87
CA ARG A 600 9.78 -9.43 32.75
C ARG A 600 10.55 -8.36 31.98
N PRO A 601 9.95 -7.19 31.75
CA PRO A 601 10.62 -6.10 31.05
C PRO A 601 11.75 -5.53 31.89
N GLY A 602 12.85 -5.20 31.23
CA GLY A 602 13.90 -4.36 31.80
C GLY A 602 13.49 -2.88 31.77
N PRO A 603 14.40 -1.96 32.18
CA PRO A 603 14.12 -0.53 32.17
C PRO A 603 13.76 -0.03 30.77
N ASP A 604 13.07 1.11 30.71
CA ASP A 604 12.82 1.80 29.45
C ASP A 604 14.15 2.30 28.84
N PRO A 605 14.26 2.34 27.51
CA PRO A 605 15.47 2.81 26.84
C PRO A 605 15.75 4.28 27.16
N ASP A 606 17.02 4.65 27.34
CA ASP A 606 17.42 6.07 27.44
C ASP A 606 17.38 6.72 26.05
N LEU A 607 16.47 7.69 25.89
CA LEU A 607 16.20 8.39 24.63
C LEU A 607 16.66 9.86 24.65
N LYS A 608 17.61 10.24 25.51
CA LYS A 608 18.11 11.63 25.58
C LYS A 608 18.75 12.10 24.27
N ALA A 609 19.49 11.22 23.60
CA ALA A 609 20.27 11.56 22.39
C ALA A 609 19.55 11.24 21.06
N SER A 610 18.48 10.44 21.08
CA SER A 610 17.76 10.00 19.88
C SER A 610 16.30 9.71 20.20
N THR A 611 15.43 9.81 19.20
CA THR A 611 14.03 9.40 19.33
C THR A 611 13.81 7.90 19.14
N TYR A 612 14.83 7.19 18.63
CA TYR A 612 14.83 5.76 18.38
C TYR A 612 15.77 5.06 19.37
N PRO A 613 15.38 3.91 19.92
CA PRO A 613 16.28 3.09 20.73
C PRO A 613 17.38 2.50 19.86
N VAL A 614 18.59 2.44 20.40
CA VAL A 614 19.72 1.71 19.79
C VAL A 614 19.45 0.22 19.87
N ILE A 615 19.77 -0.52 18.81
CA ILE A 615 19.57 -1.96 18.75
C ILE A 615 20.86 -2.69 19.12
N ASP A 616 20.80 -3.52 20.15
CA ASP A 616 21.81 -4.53 20.42
C ASP A 616 21.51 -5.81 19.64
N LEU A 617 22.32 -6.10 18.62
CA LEU A 617 22.20 -7.30 17.79
C LEU A 617 22.93 -8.51 18.38
N ARG A 618 23.67 -8.36 19.49
CA ARG A 618 24.41 -9.46 20.13
C ARG A 618 23.55 -10.28 21.11
N ARG A 619 22.26 -9.93 21.23
CA ARG A 619 21.18 -10.65 21.92
C ARG A 619 21.60 -11.33 23.23
N THR A 620 21.81 -10.52 24.26
CA THR A 620 21.67 -11.02 25.63
C THR A 620 20.16 -11.04 25.93
N HIS A 621 19.49 -12.19 25.86
CA HIS A 621 18.04 -12.31 26.12
C HIS A 621 17.74 -12.14 27.63
N ALA A 622 18.22 -11.04 28.21
CA ALA A 622 18.05 -10.72 29.62
C ALA A 622 16.59 -10.31 29.92
N GLU A 623 15.96 -9.58 28.99
CA GLU A 623 14.53 -9.31 29.04
C GLU A 623 13.75 -10.49 28.46
N ARG A 624 12.67 -10.88 29.14
CA ARG A 624 11.67 -11.82 28.62
C ARG A 624 10.38 -11.05 28.46
N LEU A 625 10.04 -10.68 27.24
CA LEU A 625 8.83 -9.91 26.94
C LEU A 625 7.79 -10.84 26.37
N ARG A 626 6.51 -10.51 26.58
CA ARG A 626 5.38 -11.31 26.09
C ARG A 626 4.96 -10.85 24.71
N ASP A 627 4.39 -11.77 23.96
CA ASP A 627 3.62 -11.43 22.77
C ASP A 627 2.29 -10.82 23.18
N ALA A 628 1.82 -9.88 22.36
CA ALA A 628 0.54 -9.25 22.56
C ALA A 628 -0.07 -8.79 21.23
N ILE A 629 -1.39 -8.69 21.21
CA ILE A 629 -2.12 -8.07 20.11
C ILE A 629 -3.30 -7.28 20.65
N ARG A 630 -3.58 -6.14 20.03
CA ARG A 630 -4.63 -5.22 20.46
C ARG A 630 -5.52 -4.84 19.30
N LEU A 631 -6.82 -5.05 19.47
CA LEU A 631 -7.85 -4.45 18.63
C LEU A 631 -8.27 -3.11 19.24
N GLN A 632 -8.40 -2.10 18.39
CA GLN A 632 -8.86 -0.78 18.77
C GLN A 632 -10.10 -0.41 17.96
N PHE A 633 -11.10 0.15 18.63
CA PHE A 633 -12.32 0.68 18.02
C PHE A 633 -12.57 2.11 18.52
N PRO A 634 -13.16 3.01 17.72
CA PRO A 634 -13.73 4.23 18.29
C PRO A 634 -14.85 3.84 19.26
N VAL A 635 -15.10 4.62 20.32
CA VAL A 635 -16.22 4.34 21.24
C VAL A 635 -17.57 4.50 20.52
N THR A 636 -17.65 5.42 19.57
CA THR A 636 -18.85 5.68 18.76
C THR A 636 -18.52 5.55 17.27
N ILE A 637 -19.42 4.94 16.48
CA ILE A 637 -19.26 4.85 15.02
C ILE A 637 -19.27 6.28 14.44
N PRO A 638 -18.18 6.74 13.78
CA PRO A 638 -18.14 8.06 13.18
C PRO A 638 -19.15 8.20 12.04
N THR A 639 -19.93 9.28 12.02
CA THR A 639 -20.94 9.57 10.98
C THR A 639 -20.48 10.59 9.95
N GLY A 640 -19.28 11.16 10.12
CA GLY A 640 -18.72 12.21 9.27
C GLY A 640 -17.27 11.94 8.84
N PRO A 641 -16.61 12.93 8.20
CA PRO A 641 -15.22 12.79 7.79
C PRO A 641 -14.29 12.63 9.00
N GLU A 642 -14.54 13.42 10.05
CA GLU A 642 -13.76 13.36 11.27
C GLU A 642 -13.97 12.07 12.07
N ARG A 643 -12.89 11.57 12.65
CA ARG A 643 -12.87 10.38 13.52
C ARG A 643 -11.73 10.48 14.53
N PRO A 644 -11.71 9.65 15.58
CA PRO A 644 -10.54 9.54 16.45
C PRO A 644 -9.27 9.21 15.66
N HIS A 645 -8.12 9.73 16.08
CA HIS A 645 -6.84 9.35 15.50
C HIS A 645 -6.61 7.82 15.63
N PHE A 646 -6.10 7.16 14.58
CA PHE A 646 -5.94 5.69 14.58
C PHE A 646 -4.92 5.19 15.61
N PHE A 647 -3.98 6.03 16.02
CA PHE A 647 -3.08 5.71 17.11
C PHE A 647 -3.62 6.25 18.44
N LEU A 648 -4.30 5.37 19.20
CA LEU A 648 -4.79 5.60 20.56
C LEU A 648 -5.80 6.75 20.73
N GLY A 649 -6.45 7.21 19.66
CA GLY A 649 -7.42 8.31 19.70
C GLY A 649 -6.76 9.67 19.94
N ASN A 650 -7.57 10.63 20.40
CA ASN A 650 -7.12 11.97 20.76
C ASN A 650 -8.09 12.59 21.79
N PRO A 651 -7.74 13.70 22.45
CA PRO A 651 -8.62 14.33 23.44
C PRO A 651 -10.04 14.57 22.89
N GLY A 652 -11.06 14.17 23.65
CA GLY A 652 -12.47 14.25 23.26
C GLY A 652 -12.95 13.21 22.25
N LYS A 653 -12.06 12.38 21.72
CA LYS A 653 -12.34 11.31 20.76
C LYS A 653 -11.71 10.00 21.23
N PRO A 654 -12.29 9.36 22.28
CA PRO A 654 -11.73 8.16 22.88
C PRO A 654 -11.83 6.95 21.97
N VAL A 655 -10.93 5.99 22.21
CA VAL A 655 -10.95 4.67 21.60
C VAL A 655 -10.97 3.58 22.66
N ALA A 656 -11.75 2.53 22.40
CA ALA A 656 -11.80 1.32 23.19
C ALA A 656 -10.70 0.36 22.73
N LEU A 657 -10.05 -0.30 23.68
CA LEU A 657 -8.91 -1.17 23.44
C LEU A 657 -9.20 -2.56 23.98
N TRP A 658 -9.03 -3.58 23.14
CA TRP A 658 -9.09 -4.99 23.54
C TRP A 658 -7.67 -5.55 23.42
N HIS A 659 -6.95 -5.59 24.55
CA HIS A 659 -5.52 -5.93 24.57
C HIS A 659 -5.33 -7.38 25.05
N TRP A 660 -5.11 -8.29 24.11
CA TRP A 660 -4.74 -9.68 24.41
C TRP A 660 -3.25 -9.80 24.74
N GLN A 661 -2.92 -10.60 25.74
CA GLN A 661 -1.57 -10.78 26.27
C GLN A 661 -1.26 -12.28 26.43
N ALA A 662 -0.13 -12.73 25.89
CA ALA A 662 0.24 -14.15 25.86
C ALA A 662 0.47 -14.75 27.27
N ASP A 663 1.06 -13.99 28.20
CA ASP A 663 1.25 -14.44 29.57
C ASP A 663 -0.07 -14.68 30.30
N LEU A 664 -1.07 -13.81 30.10
CA LEU A 664 -2.41 -14.00 30.64
C LEU A 664 -3.11 -15.21 30.02
N ASN A 665 -2.88 -15.47 28.72
CA ASN A 665 -3.43 -16.63 28.01
C ASN A 665 -3.02 -17.97 28.65
N GLU A 666 -1.79 -18.07 29.16
CA GLU A 666 -1.29 -19.29 29.83
C GLU A 666 -1.93 -19.51 31.21
N THR A 667 -2.49 -18.48 31.84
CA THR A 667 -3.12 -18.60 33.17
C THR A 667 -4.54 -19.19 33.14
N GLY A 668 -5.12 -19.39 31.95
CA GLY A 668 -6.50 -19.87 31.78
C GLY A 668 -7.60 -18.88 32.17
N LYS A 669 -7.25 -17.62 32.49
CA LYS A 669 -8.18 -16.51 32.78
C LYS A 669 -8.47 -15.67 31.53
N SER A 670 -9.26 -14.60 31.65
CA SER A 670 -9.48 -13.66 30.54
C SER A 670 -8.13 -13.10 30.06
N ALA A 671 -7.69 -13.53 28.88
CA ALA A 671 -6.43 -13.11 28.28
C ALA A 671 -6.48 -11.69 27.70
N VAL A 672 -7.66 -11.05 27.72
CA VAL A 672 -7.88 -9.68 27.23
C VAL A 672 -8.08 -8.74 28.40
N VAL A 673 -7.32 -7.64 28.38
CA VAL A 673 -7.50 -6.48 29.24
C VAL A 673 -8.12 -5.37 28.40
N LYS A 674 -9.35 -4.99 28.73
CA LYS A 674 -10.00 -3.83 28.13
C LYS A 674 -9.50 -2.53 28.71
N GLY A 675 -9.27 -1.57 27.83
CA GLY A 675 -8.85 -0.22 28.20
C GLY A 675 -9.55 0.86 27.37
N LEU A 676 -9.33 2.10 27.78
CA LEU A 676 -9.77 3.31 27.10
C LEU A 676 -8.56 4.23 26.88
N ALA A 677 -8.42 4.80 25.70
CA ALA A 677 -7.39 5.78 25.38
C ALA A 677 -7.96 7.04 24.74
N GLU A 678 -7.31 8.17 24.98
CA GLU A 678 -7.67 9.51 24.47
C GLU A 678 -6.42 10.26 23.99
N GLY A 679 -5.62 9.59 23.18
CA GLY A 679 -4.32 10.05 22.73
C GLY A 679 -3.17 9.36 23.46
N PHE A 680 -2.07 9.17 22.75
CA PHE A 680 -0.88 8.49 23.24
C PHE A 680 -0.12 9.26 24.33
N GLN A 681 -0.40 10.55 24.50
CA GLN A 681 0.20 11.37 25.56
C GLN A 681 -0.37 11.05 26.94
N LYS A 682 -1.52 10.36 27.01
CA LYS A 682 -2.14 9.92 28.26
C LYS A 682 -1.95 8.41 28.43
N PRO A 683 -1.78 7.92 29.67
CA PRO A 683 -1.75 6.49 29.91
C PRO A 683 -3.11 5.86 29.57
N VAL A 684 -3.07 4.61 29.09
CA VAL A 684 -4.28 3.81 28.87
C VAL A 684 -4.97 3.58 30.21
N LYS A 685 -6.28 3.86 30.28
CA LYS A 685 -7.10 3.60 31.47
C LYS A 685 -7.73 2.22 31.37
N THR A 686 -7.34 1.30 32.23
CA THR A 686 -7.97 -0.03 32.32
C THR A 686 -9.42 0.09 32.74
N GLN A 687 -10.32 -0.66 32.11
CA GLN A 687 -11.73 -0.72 32.51
C GLN A 687 -11.88 -1.56 33.79
N ALA A 688 -12.85 -1.20 34.64
CA ALA A 688 -13.18 -1.98 35.83
C ALA A 688 -13.64 -3.41 35.48
N ASP A 689 -13.54 -4.34 36.43
CA ASP A 689 -13.83 -5.77 36.21
C ASP A 689 -15.21 -6.04 35.59
N ALA A 690 -16.23 -5.28 35.98
CA ALA A 690 -17.57 -5.39 35.41
C ALA A 690 -17.61 -5.14 33.88
N GLY A 691 -16.70 -4.30 33.37
CA GLY A 691 -16.56 -3.95 31.96
C GLY A 691 -15.65 -4.89 31.17
N GLN A 692 -14.97 -5.85 31.81
CA GLN A 692 -14.09 -6.85 31.17
C GLN A 692 -14.91 -7.99 30.55
N ASP A 693 -15.59 -7.72 29.43
CA ASP A 693 -16.58 -8.61 28.79
C ASP A 693 -16.13 -9.23 27.45
N VAL A 694 -14.83 -9.17 27.13
CA VAL A 694 -14.25 -9.81 25.95
C VAL A 694 -13.64 -11.14 26.36
N ALA A 695 -14.20 -12.24 25.85
CA ALA A 695 -13.60 -13.56 26.00
C ALA A 695 -12.54 -13.76 24.91
N ALA A 696 -11.42 -14.43 25.24
CA ALA A 696 -10.43 -14.76 24.23
C ALA A 696 -9.76 -16.11 24.46
N ARG A 697 -9.27 -16.70 23.37
CA ARG A 697 -8.42 -17.89 23.37
C ARG A 697 -7.34 -17.74 22.31
N GLY A 698 -6.08 -17.85 22.73
CA GLY A 698 -4.91 -17.85 21.85
C GLY A 698 -4.27 -19.23 21.78
N ALA A 699 -3.83 -19.61 20.59
CA ALA A 699 -2.99 -20.78 20.36
C ALA A 699 -1.80 -20.40 19.49
N TRP A 700 -0.59 -20.73 19.95
CA TRP A 700 0.62 -20.64 19.14
C TRP A 700 0.95 -22.02 18.57
N LYS A 701 1.21 -22.09 17.27
CA LYS A 701 1.64 -23.33 16.61
C LYS A 701 2.44 -23.01 15.35
N ASP A 702 3.57 -23.68 15.19
CA ASP A 702 4.45 -23.61 14.01
C ASP A 702 4.79 -22.16 13.61
N GLY A 703 5.21 -21.33 14.57
CA GLY A 703 5.60 -19.95 14.28
C GLY A 703 4.43 -19.01 13.94
N ARG A 704 3.22 -19.33 14.38
CA ARG A 704 2.01 -18.51 14.15
C ARG A 704 1.14 -18.45 15.41
N TRP A 705 0.77 -17.25 15.82
CA TRP A 705 -0.31 -17.04 16.77
C TRP A 705 -1.66 -17.01 16.07
N ARG A 706 -2.66 -17.63 16.69
CA ARG A 706 -4.07 -17.56 16.31
C ARG A 706 -4.89 -17.21 17.55
N VAL A 707 -5.46 -16.00 17.57
CA VAL A 707 -6.20 -15.47 18.73
C VAL A 707 -7.63 -15.18 18.33
N VAL A 708 -8.58 -15.81 19.01
CA VAL A 708 -10.00 -15.50 18.87
C VAL A 708 -10.42 -14.58 20.00
N MET A 709 -11.03 -13.43 19.69
CA MET A 709 -11.68 -12.52 20.64
C MET A 709 -13.17 -12.47 20.36
N VAL A 710 -14.00 -12.65 21.38
CA VAL A 710 -15.46 -12.72 21.27
C VAL A 710 -16.12 -11.75 22.24
N ARG A 711 -17.10 -10.98 21.76
CA ARG A 711 -17.90 -10.07 22.57
C ARG A 711 -19.34 -9.99 22.07
N SER A 712 -20.28 -9.66 22.96
CA SER A 712 -21.64 -9.27 22.58
C SER A 712 -21.64 -8.04 21.67
N LEU A 713 -22.57 -7.96 20.71
CA LEU A 713 -22.67 -6.82 19.79
C LEU A 713 -22.86 -5.49 20.54
N VAL A 714 -23.64 -5.53 21.63
CA VAL A 714 -23.83 -4.41 22.56
C VAL A 714 -22.92 -4.61 23.78
N PRO A 715 -22.11 -3.61 24.19
CA PRO A 715 -21.21 -3.74 25.33
C PRO A 715 -21.99 -3.64 26.63
N LYS A 716 -21.38 -4.13 27.73
CA LYS A 716 -21.88 -3.83 29.08
C LYS A 716 -21.84 -2.33 29.42
N ASP A 717 -20.84 -1.60 28.92
CA ASP A 717 -20.68 -0.16 29.11
C ASP A 717 -20.56 0.53 27.74
N ARG A 718 -21.65 1.18 27.30
CA ARG A 718 -21.76 1.85 25.99
C ARG A 718 -20.95 3.13 25.89
N ASP A 719 -20.56 3.72 27.02
CA ASP A 719 -19.80 4.97 27.04
C ASP A 719 -18.29 4.73 26.94
N LYS A 720 -17.86 3.47 27.02
CA LYS A 720 -16.43 3.08 27.01
C LYS A 720 -16.06 2.07 25.93
N ASP A 721 -17.02 1.60 25.14
CA ASP A 721 -16.79 0.59 24.12
C ASP A 721 -17.82 0.66 22.98
N ILE A 722 -17.44 0.12 21.83
CA ILE A 722 -18.21 0.22 20.59
C ILE A 722 -19.45 -0.69 20.61
N THR A 723 -20.54 -0.24 19.99
CA THR A 723 -21.67 -1.10 19.61
C THR A 723 -21.52 -1.53 18.17
N PHE A 724 -21.59 -2.84 17.90
CA PHE A 724 -21.50 -3.39 16.55
C PHE A 724 -22.88 -3.39 15.89
N GLU A 725 -23.07 -2.52 14.91
CA GLU A 725 -24.32 -2.37 14.16
C GLU A 725 -24.25 -3.04 12.78
N VAL A 726 -25.31 -3.78 12.44
CA VAL A 726 -25.45 -4.44 11.13
C VAL A 726 -25.63 -3.39 10.03
N GLY A 727 -24.94 -3.56 8.91
CA GLY A 727 -24.98 -2.65 7.75
C GLY A 727 -24.18 -1.36 7.91
N LYS A 728 -23.36 -1.22 8.97
CA LYS A 728 -22.47 -0.08 9.17
C LYS A 728 -21.01 -0.46 8.91
N LEU A 729 -20.23 0.51 8.42
CA LEU A 729 -18.76 0.41 8.37
C LEU A 729 -18.18 0.83 9.72
N ILE A 730 -17.66 -0.12 10.47
CA ILE A 730 -17.16 0.10 11.83
C ILE A 730 -15.63 0.17 11.77
N PRO A 731 -14.99 1.31 12.11
CA PRO A 731 -13.55 1.41 12.07
C PRO A 731 -12.86 0.52 13.10
N PHE A 732 -11.77 -0.14 12.72
CA PHE A 732 -10.87 -0.82 13.65
C PHE A 732 -9.40 -0.63 13.27
N ALA A 733 -8.51 -0.66 14.25
CA ALA A 733 -7.07 -0.64 14.06
C ALA A 733 -6.41 -1.73 14.91
N ILE A 734 -5.21 -2.15 14.53
CA ILE A 734 -4.47 -3.22 15.19
C ILE A 734 -3.16 -2.67 15.73
N GLN A 735 -2.74 -3.17 16.88
CA GLN A 735 -1.35 -3.07 17.35
C GLN A 735 -0.85 -4.46 17.77
N ALA A 736 0.43 -4.76 17.55
CA ALA A 736 1.03 -6.05 17.87
C ALA A 736 2.45 -5.89 18.45
N TRP A 737 2.85 -6.83 19.30
CA TRP A 737 4.16 -6.91 19.95
C TRP A 737 4.71 -8.32 19.81
N ASP A 738 5.95 -8.44 19.34
CA ASP A 738 6.79 -9.64 19.38
C ASP A 738 7.80 -9.51 20.52
N GLY A 739 7.66 -10.37 21.52
CA GLY A 739 8.47 -10.33 22.73
C GLY A 739 9.95 -10.57 22.46
N THR A 740 10.28 -11.57 21.65
CA THR A 740 11.66 -11.88 21.21
C THR A 740 12.31 -10.73 20.45
N ASN A 741 11.53 -9.92 19.74
CA ASN A 741 12.02 -8.74 19.04
C ASN A 741 12.23 -7.51 19.95
N GLY A 742 11.98 -7.62 21.26
CA GLY A 742 12.16 -6.52 22.21
C GLY A 742 10.97 -5.58 22.30
N GLU A 743 9.82 -5.95 21.75
CA GLU A 743 8.66 -5.05 21.63
C GLU A 743 7.89 -4.97 22.95
N LYS A 744 7.75 -3.75 23.50
CA LYS A 744 6.98 -3.45 24.70
C LYS A 744 6.45 -2.03 24.67
N GLY A 745 5.36 -1.76 25.40
CA GLY A 745 4.83 -0.41 25.55
C GLY A 745 4.50 0.22 24.19
N LEU A 746 5.19 1.31 23.82
CA LEU A 746 5.02 1.99 22.53
C LEU A 746 5.92 1.45 21.40
N MET A 747 6.90 0.60 21.71
CA MET A 747 7.67 -0.13 20.71
C MET A 747 6.81 -1.30 20.22
N MET A 748 6.10 -1.08 19.12
CA MET A 748 5.09 -2.00 18.60
C MET A 748 4.93 -1.83 17.09
N SER A 749 4.26 -2.80 16.46
CA SER A 749 3.62 -2.63 15.17
C SER A 749 2.22 -2.02 15.31
N LEU A 750 1.76 -1.24 14.33
CA LEU A 750 0.40 -0.72 14.26
C LEU A 750 -0.12 -0.53 12.83
N SER A 751 -1.44 -0.51 12.68
CA SER A 751 -2.12 -0.19 11.42
C SER A 751 -2.87 1.15 11.46
N SER A 752 -3.14 1.73 10.28
CA SER A 752 -4.16 2.78 10.10
C SER A 752 -5.57 2.21 10.25
N TRP A 753 -6.60 3.06 10.21
CA TRP A 753 -7.99 2.60 10.27
C TRP A 753 -8.36 1.67 9.09
N ASN A 754 -8.85 0.49 9.44
CA ASN A 754 -9.57 -0.44 8.57
C ASN A 754 -11.04 -0.47 8.99
N TYR A 755 -11.89 -1.24 8.32
CA TYR A 755 -13.30 -1.33 8.66
C TYR A 755 -13.75 -2.78 8.73
N VAL A 756 -14.64 -3.07 9.67
CA VAL A 756 -15.44 -4.29 9.65
C VAL A 756 -16.87 -3.93 9.31
N THR A 757 -17.51 -4.76 8.49
CA THR A 757 -18.94 -4.68 8.20
C THR A 757 -19.62 -5.99 8.54
N LEU A 758 -20.78 -5.88 9.19
CA LEU A 758 -21.69 -6.99 9.42
C LEU A 758 -22.75 -6.90 8.31
N GLU A 759 -22.68 -7.76 7.30
CA GLU A 759 -23.54 -7.66 6.11
C GLU A 759 -25.01 -7.83 6.48
N ALA A 760 -25.84 -6.81 6.19
CA ALA A 760 -27.29 -6.93 6.36
C ALA A 760 -27.84 -7.93 5.31
N PRO A 761 -28.81 -8.79 5.67
CA PRO A 761 -29.51 -9.58 4.68
C PRO A 761 -30.20 -8.67 3.67
N THR A 762 -30.17 -9.03 2.38
CA THR A 762 -30.85 -8.27 1.32
C THR A 762 -32.35 -8.17 1.67
N PRO A 763 -32.91 -6.96 1.80
CA PRO A 763 -34.31 -6.82 2.18
C PRO A 763 -35.22 -7.34 1.06
N MET A 764 -36.35 -7.95 1.41
CA MET A 764 -37.34 -8.45 0.44
C MET A 764 -37.84 -7.38 -0.53
N SER A 765 -37.85 -6.11 -0.10
CA SER A 765 -38.19 -4.97 -0.94
C SER A 765 -37.26 -4.79 -2.13
N ALA A 766 -35.97 -5.14 -2.03
CA ALA A 766 -35.03 -5.06 -3.14
C ALA A 766 -35.38 -6.07 -4.24
N TYR A 767 -35.68 -7.32 -3.86
CA TYR A 767 -36.16 -8.34 -4.80
C TYR A 767 -37.49 -7.95 -5.44
N LEU A 768 -38.43 -7.43 -4.64
CA LEU A 768 -39.74 -7.00 -5.14
C LEU A 768 -39.62 -5.82 -6.12
N ALA A 769 -38.79 -4.82 -5.82
CA ALA A 769 -38.55 -3.68 -6.70
C ALA A 769 -37.94 -4.12 -8.04
N SER A 770 -37.00 -5.08 -8.03
CA SER A 770 -36.42 -5.66 -9.25
C SER A 770 -37.47 -6.39 -10.10
N LEU A 771 -38.35 -7.17 -9.47
CA LEU A 771 -39.44 -7.86 -10.16
C LEU A 771 -40.45 -6.86 -10.74
N VAL A 772 -40.78 -5.80 -10.00
CA VAL A 772 -41.67 -4.72 -10.49
C VAL A 772 -41.04 -4.00 -11.69
N ALA A 773 -39.75 -3.66 -11.63
CA ALA A 773 -39.05 -3.01 -12.73
C ALA A 773 -39.00 -3.90 -14.00
N LEU A 774 -38.71 -5.19 -13.82
CA LEU A 774 -38.77 -6.18 -14.90
C LEU A 774 -40.17 -6.25 -15.49
N GLY A 775 -41.21 -6.33 -14.65
CA GLY A 775 -42.61 -6.37 -15.07
C GLY A 775 -43.06 -5.10 -15.80
N LEU A 776 -42.70 -3.92 -15.31
CA LEU A 776 -43.05 -2.63 -15.93
C LEU A 776 -42.41 -2.47 -17.31
N VAL A 777 -41.12 -2.79 -17.45
CA VAL A 777 -40.44 -2.72 -18.76
C VAL A 777 -41.04 -3.75 -19.72
N GLY A 778 -41.29 -4.98 -19.27
CA GLY A 778 -41.96 -5.99 -20.10
C GLY A 778 -43.38 -5.58 -20.51
N LEU A 779 -44.14 -4.94 -19.63
CA LEU A 779 -45.48 -4.40 -19.95
C LEU A 779 -45.42 -3.25 -20.96
N LEU A 780 -44.43 -2.36 -20.84
CA LEU A 780 -44.22 -1.26 -21.79
C LEU A 780 -43.83 -1.80 -23.18
N GLU A 781 -42.97 -2.80 -23.24
CA GLU A 781 -42.61 -3.48 -24.48
C GLU A 781 -43.83 -4.16 -25.11
N TRP A 782 -44.59 -4.93 -24.33
CA TRP A 782 -45.82 -5.57 -24.78
C TRP A 782 -46.84 -4.56 -25.31
N TRP A 783 -47.06 -3.48 -24.56
CA TRP A 783 -47.96 -2.40 -24.96
C TRP A 783 -47.49 -1.71 -26.24
N GLY A 784 -46.19 -1.41 -26.35
CA GLY A 784 -45.57 -0.84 -27.54
C GLY A 784 -45.76 -1.73 -28.77
N ILE A 785 -45.43 -3.02 -28.66
CA ILE A 785 -45.64 -4.01 -29.72
C ILE A 785 -47.12 -4.07 -30.13
N ARG A 786 -48.04 -4.13 -29.16
CA ARG A 786 -49.48 -4.21 -29.42
C ARG A 786 -50.02 -2.96 -30.09
N ARG A 787 -49.58 -1.77 -29.66
CA ARG A 787 -49.98 -0.47 -30.24
C ARG A 787 -49.47 -0.33 -31.67
N VAL A 788 -48.22 -0.74 -31.92
CA VAL A 788 -47.62 -0.70 -33.25
C VAL A 788 -48.30 -1.69 -34.22
N ARG A 789 -48.70 -2.88 -33.75
CA ARG A 789 -49.50 -3.83 -34.53
C ARG A 789 -50.92 -3.32 -34.83
N ARG A 790 -51.61 -2.74 -33.83
CA ARG A 790 -52.97 -2.19 -34.01
C ARG A 790 -53.08 -1.03 -35.00
N ARG A 791 -52.03 -0.23 -35.19
CA ARG A 791 -52.02 0.87 -36.17
C ARG A 791 -51.79 0.42 -37.61
N VAL A 792 -51.47 -0.85 -37.84
CA VAL A 792 -51.21 -1.42 -39.18
C VAL A 792 -52.42 -2.20 -39.70
N ASP A 793 -53.31 -2.68 -38.83
CA ASP A 793 -54.55 -3.39 -39.20
C ASP A 793 -55.82 -2.68 -38.67
N PRO A 794 -56.44 -1.78 -39.43
CA PRO A 794 -57.74 -1.18 -39.07
C PRO A 794 -58.94 -2.10 -39.33
N GLY A 795 -58.77 -3.25 -40.01
CA GLY A 795 -59.86 -4.00 -40.65
C GLY A 795 -60.48 -5.18 -39.88
N ALA A 796 -60.06 -5.48 -38.65
CA ALA A 796 -60.48 -6.72 -37.96
C ALA A 796 -61.54 -6.54 -36.85
N SER A 797 -62.33 -5.46 -36.88
CA SER A 797 -63.43 -5.25 -35.91
C SER A 797 -64.71 -4.67 -36.53
N ALA A 798 -65.20 -5.27 -37.62
CA ALA A 798 -66.59 -5.12 -38.06
C ALA A 798 -67.17 -6.52 -38.31
N GLY A 799 -67.91 -7.03 -37.33
CA GLY A 799 -68.58 -8.33 -37.41
C GLY A 799 -69.67 -8.32 -38.47
N GLY A 800 -69.60 -9.31 -39.37
CA GLY A 800 -70.64 -9.58 -40.35
C GLY A 800 -71.95 -9.99 -39.68
N ARG A 801 -72.97 -9.17 -39.82
CA ARG A 801 -74.38 -9.54 -39.63
C ARG A 801 -74.83 -10.23 -40.92
N LYS A 802 -75.09 -11.55 -40.88
CA LYS A 802 -75.83 -12.24 -41.95
C LYS A 802 -77.29 -11.78 -41.92
N PRO A 803 -77.90 -11.39 -43.05
CA PRO A 803 -79.34 -11.24 -43.13
C PRO A 803 -80.02 -12.60 -43.35
N ASN A 804 -81.21 -12.76 -42.77
CA ASN A 804 -82.11 -13.89 -42.99
C ASN A 804 -82.48 -14.01 -44.48
N ARG A 805 -82.59 -15.26 -44.95
CA ARG A 805 -83.06 -15.64 -46.28
C ARG A 805 -84.57 -15.37 -46.45
N ALA A 806 -84.95 -14.99 -47.66
CA ALA A 806 -85.99 -15.68 -48.40
C ALA A 806 -85.30 -16.37 -49.58
#